data_AF-A0A9D4KLQ9-F1
#
_entry.id   AF-A0A9D4KLQ9-F1
#
_cell.length_a   1.000
_cell.length_b   1.000
_cell.length_c   1.000
_cell.angle_alpha   90.00
_cell.angle_beta   90.00
_cell.angle_gamma   90.00
#
_symmetry.space_group_name_H-M   'P 1'
#
loop_
_entity.id
_entity.type
_entity.pdbx_description
1 polymer ?
#
loop_
_entity_poly.entity_id
_entity_poly.type
_entity_poly.pdbx_seq_one_letter_code
_entity_poly.pdbx_strand_id
1 'polypeptide(L)'
;MVRCIDKQLVDFLPGGQFGAMPSEEDLDHTKFAHSTNLSCEHHFGDLDSSQRRRPNVSLHHHSSVQIIKQSRVNLMNWFDKMSSNDRSSLLKNARKEGKKLREEHISCEKNVLNEINKDMSTENQKKGRKRKHDIAEEIENEAELINMNDDIQFVKNEYVAVAYQDNWYPGIVHQVSDDSKTLTVHFLAQTKNTGHYIWPTLKDEQQVNPRFILRHGFMPECKNSGRLWFVAEHADITKAYQTFSKVFFSSPDFSEPTMAAGTKVTLTDALQNVDVLDELPLPDQQPCIEALSLSIHYQTNFDTNFEDRAAYVTGVARYIEEATVHADLNKLLEEGKEYAVMIYTWRCCSRALPQVKSNEQENRVEIYQKIVEVLDPPVSKLRDFMYFQKKAIERFCGEVKRLCHREKKNDFVSEAYLLTLGKFVNMFAVLDELKNMKASVRNDYSAYRRAAQFLKVMADPATLEESQNLSMFLATQNKIRDELQKTLMAIEGYEDLLADIISICVNMYENKMYIEPSEKYMLVKVMAFGLFMMDNPTNSIYKMDQKKRISISKIDRILKQLEIVPLYGDMQVAPYQYIKKSVNYDASKWPECESSKVSPQSNILAHLEPIREDHMSYISQLSRHSNEAITTTRETPRSDAENKDLYELALRGLQLCSSWTQQVMELYTWKLLNPVDNHNNQNANCPPDAEEYERSTRYNYSSAEKFAIIEVIAMIKGLQLLMLRMESVFMDAIRRHIYAELQDFVQLVLRDPVRKAIKKKNDVIKVIVMAVRNTCVDWLRGVEPQEDPAMKGKKDPDDGFQIKVPRRNVGPSTTQLYMVRTMLESLIAEKNTGGKKTLRKDIDYQHFLAIDNFHKNSFYWSYCLNFNESLHNSCNLSQLWFREFFLEMTMGKRIQFPIEMSMPWILTDHILETKEASMM
;
A
#
# COMPACT_ATOMS: atom_id res chain seq x y z
N MET A 1 12.47 3.95 43.24
CA MET A 1 12.96 2.65 42.76
C MET A 1 11.98 1.95 41.78
N VAL A 2 10.85 2.56 41.39
CA VAL A 2 9.93 2.00 40.36
C VAL A 2 9.58 3.05 39.26
N ARG A 3 10.10 4.28 39.36
CA ARG A 3 9.62 5.44 38.57
C ARG A 3 9.88 5.41 37.06
N CYS A 4 10.87 4.67 36.56
CA CYS A 4 11.16 4.67 35.12
C CYS A 4 10.27 3.66 34.36
N ILE A 5 10.10 2.48 34.93
CA ILE A 5 9.33 1.39 34.31
C ILE A 5 7.81 1.63 34.50
N ASP A 6 7.37 2.10 35.67
CA ASP A 6 5.96 2.49 35.88
C ASP A 6 5.52 3.60 34.91
N LYS A 7 6.41 4.54 34.61
CA LYS A 7 6.10 5.64 33.69
C LYS A 7 6.08 5.17 32.23
N GLN A 8 6.92 4.21 31.85
CA GLN A 8 6.88 3.59 30.51
C GLN A 8 5.61 2.76 30.31
N LEU A 9 5.10 2.07 31.34
CA LEU A 9 3.79 1.41 31.28
C LEU A 9 2.66 2.43 31.07
N VAL A 10 2.66 3.54 31.81
CA VAL A 10 1.62 4.58 31.70
C VAL A 10 1.68 5.33 30.36
N ASP A 11 2.89 5.65 29.88
CA ASP A 11 3.08 6.51 28.69
C ASP A 11 2.95 5.73 27.36
N PHE A 12 3.25 4.42 27.32
CA PHE A 12 3.16 3.60 26.10
C PHE A 12 1.95 2.66 26.04
N LEU A 13 1.38 2.25 27.18
CA LEU A 13 0.28 1.27 27.28
C LEU A 13 -0.67 1.64 28.43
N PRO A 14 -1.60 2.61 28.24
CA PRO A 14 -2.49 3.06 29.31
C PRO A 14 -3.30 1.88 29.89
N GLY A 15 -2.96 1.45 31.11
CA GLY A 15 -3.61 0.31 31.81
C GLY A 15 -2.84 -1.02 31.80
N GLY A 16 -1.59 -1.05 31.31
CA GLY A 16 -0.75 -2.26 31.34
C GLY A 16 -0.40 -2.72 32.76
N GLN A 17 -0.41 -4.04 32.99
CA GLN A 17 0.05 -4.68 34.23
C GLN A 17 1.22 -5.63 33.92
N PHE A 18 2.10 -5.86 34.90
CA PHE A 18 3.19 -6.81 34.77
C PHE A 18 2.68 -8.26 34.81
N GLY A 19 3.16 -9.11 33.91
CA GLY A 19 2.90 -10.56 33.97
C GLY A 19 3.62 -11.29 35.11
N ALA A 20 4.75 -10.75 35.58
CA ALA A 20 5.48 -11.17 36.78
C ALA A 20 6.26 -9.97 37.34
N MET A 21 6.39 -9.89 38.67
CA MET A 21 7.14 -8.81 39.34
C MET A 21 8.64 -8.88 38.96
N PRO A 22 9.26 -7.77 38.52
CA PRO A 22 10.71 -7.73 38.25
C PRO A 22 11.54 -8.08 39.48
N SER A 23 12.68 -8.75 39.29
CA SER A 23 13.57 -9.12 40.39
C SER A 23 14.27 -7.89 41.00
N GLU A 24 14.73 -8.01 42.26
CA GLU A 24 15.45 -6.93 42.95
C GLU A 24 16.75 -6.53 42.23
N GLU A 25 17.37 -7.47 41.51
CA GLU A 25 18.60 -7.27 40.74
C GLU A 25 18.34 -6.45 39.46
N ASP A 26 17.21 -6.69 38.77
CA ASP A 26 16.79 -5.93 37.58
C ASP A 26 16.44 -4.47 37.92
N LEU A 27 15.84 -4.26 39.10
CA LEU A 27 15.51 -2.92 39.61
C LEU A 27 16.76 -2.12 40.00
N ASP A 28 17.82 -2.78 40.46
CA ASP A 28 19.09 -2.14 40.78
C ASP A 28 19.89 -1.75 39.53
N HIS A 29 19.83 -2.56 38.48
CA HIS A 29 20.51 -2.28 37.20
C HIS A 29 19.93 -1.08 36.44
N THR A 30 18.65 -0.78 36.66
CA THR A 30 17.96 0.35 36.02
C THR A 30 18.12 1.68 36.78
N LYS A 31 18.69 1.68 38.00
CA LYS A 31 18.91 2.90 38.82
C LYS A 31 19.81 3.94 38.16
N PHE A 32 20.69 3.53 37.26
CA PHE A 32 21.68 4.40 36.61
C PHE A 32 21.40 4.65 35.12
N ALA A 33 20.27 4.15 34.59
CA ALA A 33 19.89 4.37 33.21
C ALA A 33 19.18 5.73 33.05
N HIS A 34 19.56 6.51 32.03
CA HIS A 34 18.86 7.74 31.66
C HIS A 34 17.41 7.43 31.24
N SER A 35 16.48 8.32 31.60
CA SER A 35 15.02 8.17 31.45
C SER A 35 14.49 8.02 30.01
N THR A 36 15.37 7.99 29.00
CA THR A 36 15.06 7.88 27.58
C THR A 36 15.55 6.58 26.93
N ASN A 37 16.24 5.70 27.67
CA ASN A 37 16.78 4.45 27.12
C ASN A 37 15.89 3.24 27.43
N LEU A 38 15.50 2.50 26.39
CA LEU A 38 14.97 1.14 26.49
C LEU A 38 16.06 0.17 26.99
N SER A 39 15.67 -0.81 27.80
CA SER A 39 16.52 -1.80 28.47
C SER A 39 17.33 -2.70 27.50
N CYS A 40 18.41 -3.27 28.04
CA CYS A 40 19.58 -3.94 27.43
C CYS A 40 19.32 -5.12 26.45
N GLU A 41 20.42 -5.71 25.93
CA GLU A 41 20.58 -6.92 25.06
C GLU A 41 19.51 -8.02 25.22
N HIS A 42 18.88 -8.14 26.39
CA HIS A 42 17.83 -9.10 26.65
C HIS A 42 16.50 -8.82 25.90
N HIS A 43 16.26 -7.58 25.44
CA HIS A 43 15.01 -7.16 24.79
C HIS A 43 15.14 -6.98 23.27
N PHE A 44 16.36 -6.87 22.74
CA PHE A 44 16.68 -6.75 21.32
C PHE A 44 17.92 -7.61 21.06
N GLY A 45 17.82 -8.58 20.14
CA GLY A 45 18.80 -9.65 19.96
C GLY A 45 20.26 -9.19 19.87
N ASP A 46 21.19 -10.11 20.16
CA ASP A 46 22.61 -9.81 20.38
C ASP A 46 23.27 -8.99 19.25
N LEU A 47 22.86 -9.22 18.00
CA LEU A 47 23.40 -8.53 16.81
C LEU A 47 22.98 -7.05 16.77
N ASP A 48 21.71 -6.75 17.04
CA ASP A 48 21.15 -5.39 17.02
C ASP A 48 21.80 -4.52 18.09
N SER A 49 22.10 -5.09 19.27
CA SER A 49 22.82 -4.38 20.31
C SER A 49 24.28 -4.09 19.94
N SER A 50 24.95 -5.03 19.26
CA SER A 50 26.32 -4.87 18.78
C SER A 50 26.43 -3.81 17.69
N GLN A 51 25.52 -3.84 16.71
CA GLN A 51 25.42 -2.86 15.63
C GLN A 51 25.11 -1.46 16.17
N ARG A 52 24.15 -1.33 17.10
CA ARG A 52 23.84 -0.04 17.73
C ARG A 52 25.02 0.56 18.50
N ARG A 53 25.81 -0.27 19.19
CA ARG A 53 27.00 0.21 19.95
C ARG A 53 28.17 0.58 19.02
N ARG A 54 28.22 0.01 17.81
CA ARG A 54 29.33 0.17 16.85
C ARG A 54 28.79 0.23 15.41
N PRO A 55 28.06 1.28 15.05
CA PRO A 55 27.28 1.34 13.81
C PRO A 55 28.13 1.32 12.53
N ASN A 56 29.40 1.73 12.61
CA ASN A 56 30.28 1.89 11.46
C ASN A 56 31.30 0.75 11.30
N VAL A 57 31.03 -0.39 11.92
CA VAL A 57 31.97 -1.51 11.96
C VAL A 57 31.49 -2.63 11.03
N SER A 58 32.41 -3.30 10.35
CA SER A 58 32.04 -4.29 9.33
C SER A 58 31.23 -5.46 9.90
N LEU A 59 30.33 -6.01 9.09
CA LEU A 59 29.48 -7.15 9.49
C LEU A 59 30.32 -8.35 9.98
N HIS A 60 31.51 -8.54 9.40
CA HIS A 60 32.48 -9.56 9.81
C HIS A 60 33.00 -9.35 11.24
N HIS A 61 33.20 -8.11 11.67
CA HIS A 61 33.60 -7.82 13.04
C HIS A 61 32.43 -8.07 14.02
N HIS A 62 31.20 -7.72 13.63
CA HIS A 62 30.03 -8.04 14.45
C HIS A 62 29.84 -9.55 14.61
N SER A 63 29.93 -10.32 13.52
CA SER A 63 29.81 -11.78 13.56
C SER A 63 30.95 -12.43 14.36
N SER A 64 32.19 -11.94 14.22
CA SER A 64 33.34 -12.41 15.02
C SER A 64 33.12 -12.21 16.53
N VAL A 65 32.59 -11.05 16.93
CA VAL A 65 32.26 -10.77 18.33
C VAL A 65 31.16 -11.71 18.84
N GLN A 66 30.14 -11.97 18.02
CA GLN A 66 29.06 -12.88 18.41
C GLN A 66 29.52 -14.34 18.53
N ILE A 67 30.35 -14.82 17.60
CA ILE A 67 30.93 -16.17 17.64
C ILE A 67 31.77 -16.35 18.91
N ILE A 68 32.59 -15.35 19.28
CA ILE A 68 33.40 -15.39 20.50
C ILE A 68 32.52 -15.33 21.75
N LYS A 69 31.46 -14.50 21.76
CA LYS A 69 30.52 -14.41 22.89
C LYS A 69 29.77 -15.72 23.11
N GLN A 70 29.23 -16.32 22.06
CA GLN A 70 28.49 -17.60 22.12
C GLN A 70 29.40 -18.76 22.55
N SER A 71 30.67 -18.74 22.14
CA SER A 71 31.64 -19.79 22.49
C SER A 71 32.41 -19.52 23.78
N ARG A 72 32.17 -18.38 24.46
CA ARG A 72 33.01 -17.85 25.56
C ARG A 72 33.20 -18.87 26.68
N VAL A 73 32.14 -19.55 27.11
CA VAL A 73 32.19 -20.49 28.24
C VAL A 73 33.03 -21.71 27.88
N ASN A 74 32.80 -22.30 26.70
CA ASN A 74 33.58 -23.46 26.23
C ASN A 74 35.04 -23.10 25.98
N LEU A 75 35.29 -21.90 25.44
CA LEU A 75 36.64 -21.42 25.15
C LEU A 75 37.41 -21.13 26.42
N MET A 76 36.80 -20.52 27.44
CA MET A 76 37.42 -20.29 28.76
C MET A 76 37.66 -21.59 29.52
N ASN A 77 36.71 -22.53 29.50
CA ASN A 77 36.88 -23.85 30.13
C ASN A 77 38.01 -24.66 29.46
N TRP A 78 38.20 -24.54 28.15
CA TRP A 78 39.32 -25.13 27.43
C TRP A 78 40.64 -24.42 27.78
N PHE A 79 40.61 -23.09 27.86
CA PHE A 79 41.76 -22.26 28.22
C PHE A 79 42.26 -22.52 29.64
N ASP A 80 41.34 -22.73 30.58
CA ASP A 80 41.63 -22.97 32.00
C ASP A 80 42.26 -24.33 32.27
N LYS A 81 42.04 -25.31 31.39
CA LYS A 81 42.64 -26.65 31.45
C LYS A 81 44.04 -26.74 30.85
N MET A 82 44.55 -25.67 30.22
CA MET A 82 45.90 -25.63 29.63
C MET A 82 46.97 -25.17 30.63
N SER A 83 48.19 -25.71 30.46
CA SER A 83 49.37 -25.31 31.23
C SER A 83 49.70 -23.82 31.02
N SER A 84 50.24 -23.15 32.05
CA SER A 84 50.52 -21.71 32.00
C SER A 84 51.50 -21.32 30.88
N ASN A 85 52.42 -22.22 30.51
CA ASN A 85 53.38 -21.99 29.42
C ASN A 85 52.72 -22.06 28.04
N ASP A 86 51.85 -23.05 27.81
CA ASP A 86 51.13 -23.21 26.54
C ASP A 86 50.11 -22.08 26.34
N ARG A 87 49.45 -21.66 27.42
CA ARG A 87 48.53 -20.52 27.43
C ARG A 87 49.20 -19.22 27.00
N SER A 88 50.40 -18.94 27.53
CA SER A 88 51.15 -17.74 27.15
C SER A 88 51.67 -17.80 25.72
N SER A 89 52.04 -18.98 25.23
CA SER A 89 52.49 -19.20 23.85
C SER A 89 51.35 -18.96 22.85
N LEU A 90 50.20 -19.56 23.08
CA LEU A 90 49.03 -19.45 22.19
C LEU A 90 48.46 -18.02 22.17
N LEU A 91 48.45 -17.29 23.29
CA LEU A 91 48.05 -15.87 23.30
C LEU A 91 49.00 -14.98 22.50
N LYS A 92 50.31 -15.25 22.55
CA LYS A 92 51.29 -14.53 21.75
C LYS A 92 51.07 -14.81 20.26
N ASN A 93 50.81 -16.07 19.88
CA ASN A 93 50.51 -16.44 18.50
C ASN A 93 49.17 -15.85 18.02
N ALA A 94 48.11 -15.92 18.81
CA ALA A 94 46.81 -15.33 18.47
C ALA A 94 46.88 -13.80 18.31
N ARG A 95 47.66 -13.11 19.14
CA ARG A 95 47.92 -11.66 18.97
C ARG A 95 48.71 -11.37 17.69
N LYS A 96 49.67 -12.22 17.34
CA LYS A 96 50.48 -12.09 16.12
C LYS A 96 49.62 -12.30 14.86
N GLU A 97 48.87 -13.40 14.80
CA GLU A 97 47.95 -13.69 13.68
C GLU A 97 46.82 -12.67 13.59
N GLY A 98 46.25 -12.24 14.72
CA GLY A 98 45.23 -11.19 14.74
C GLY A 98 45.76 -9.82 14.29
N LYS A 99 47.06 -9.54 14.45
CA LYS A 99 47.69 -8.33 13.89
C LYS A 99 47.85 -8.45 12.38
N LYS A 100 48.29 -9.62 11.89
CA LYS A 100 48.43 -9.93 10.47
C LYS A 100 47.09 -9.81 9.73
N LEU A 101 46.01 -10.38 10.30
CA LEU A 101 44.66 -10.29 9.73
C LEU A 101 44.14 -8.84 9.66
N ARG A 102 44.44 -8.01 10.67
CA ARG A 102 44.08 -6.59 10.64
C ARG A 102 44.88 -5.82 9.60
N GLU A 103 46.15 -6.12 9.41
CA GLU A 103 46.98 -5.53 8.36
C GLU A 103 46.48 -5.93 6.95
N GLU A 104 46.05 -7.18 6.76
CA GLU A 104 45.41 -7.66 5.53
C GLU A 104 44.08 -6.94 5.25
N HIS A 105 43.23 -6.76 6.26
CA HIS A 105 41.98 -6.01 6.12
C HIS A 105 42.21 -4.53 5.82
N ILE A 106 43.16 -3.87 6.49
CA ILE A 106 43.53 -2.47 6.20
C ILE A 106 44.09 -2.35 4.79
N SER A 107 44.83 -3.35 4.30
CA SER A 107 45.30 -3.38 2.92
C SER A 107 44.17 -3.57 1.92
N CYS A 108 43.17 -4.41 2.23
CA CYS A 108 42.00 -4.62 1.40
C CYS A 108 41.15 -3.34 1.32
N GLU A 109 40.87 -2.70 2.47
CA GLU A 109 40.18 -1.40 2.53
C GLU A 109 40.93 -0.32 1.75
N LYS A 110 42.28 -0.25 1.87
CA LYS A 110 43.08 0.69 1.07
C LYS A 110 43.03 0.39 -0.41
N ASN A 111 42.96 -0.88 -0.82
CA ASN A 111 42.83 -1.25 -2.23
C ASN A 111 41.46 -0.86 -2.78
N VAL A 112 40.39 -1.12 -2.05
CA VAL A 112 39.02 -0.69 -2.40
C VAL A 112 38.95 0.84 -2.47
N LEU A 113 39.53 1.56 -1.50
CA LEU A 113 39.58 3.02 -1.52
C LEU A 113 40.43 3.57 -2.69
N ASN A 114 41.50 2.85 -3.07
CA ASN A 114 42.32 3.21 -4.23
C ASN A 114 41.65 2.89 -5.57
N GLU A 115 40.82 1.84 -5.65
CA GLU A 115 39.97 1.56 -6.81
C GLU A 115 38.88 2.62 -6.96
N ILE A 116 38.18 2.95 -5.87
CA ILE A 116 37.18 4.04 -5.84
C ILE A 116 37.83 5.38 -6.25
N ASN A 117 39.01 5.70 -5.72
CA ASN A 117 39.73 6.92 -6.10
C ASN A 117 40.24 6.88 -7.56
N LYS A 118 40.62 5.69 -8.07
CA LYS A 118 40.99 5.54 -9.49
C LYS A 118 39.79 5.78 -10.39
N ASP A 119 38.63 5.23 -10.07
CA ASP A 119 37.38 5.39 -10.82
C ASP A 119 36.88 6.84 -10.79
N MET A 120 37.01 7.52 -9.65
CA MET A 120 36.73 8.96 -9.51
C MET A 120 37.70 9.84 -10.32
N SER A 121 38.96 9.42 -10.47
CA SER A 121 40.00 10.18 -11.19
C SER A 121 39.97 9.97 -12.71
N THR A 122 39.50 8.82 -13.19
CA THR A 122 39.32 8.52 -14.63
C THR A 122 38.09 9.21 -15.21
N GLU A 123 37.04 9.49 -14.42
CA GLU A 123 35.90 10.31 -14.85
C GLU A 123 36.23 11.80 -14.97
N ASN A 124 37.05 12.35 -14.06
CA ASN A 124 37.40 13.77 -14.06
C ASN A 124 38.40 14.17 -15.17
N GLN A 125 39.19 13.25 -15.70
CA GLN A 125 40.12 13.53 -16.81
C GLN A 125 39.45 13.58 -18.20
N LYS A 126 38.18 13.17 -18.34
CA LYS A 126 37.42 13.30 -19.60
C LYS A 126 36.59 14.58 -19.73
N LYS A 127 36.46 15.40 -18.68
CA LYS A 127 35.73 16.68 -18.72
C LYS A 127 36.60 17.94 -18.55
N GLY A 128 37.92 17.78 -18.36
CA GLY A 128 38.85 18.88 -18.05
C GLY A 128 39.79 19.36 -19.18
N ARG A 129 39.52 19.08 -20.46
CA ARG A 129 40.35 19.57 -21.60
C ARG A 129 39.51 20.25 -22.68
N LYS A 130 39.04 21.46 -22.38
CA LYS A 130 38.93 22.63 -23.29
C LYS A 130 38.21 23.77 -22.56
N ARG A 131 38.99 24.69 -21.97
CA ARG A 131 38.78 26.15 -21.80
C ARG A 131 39.64 26.65 -20.63
N LYS A 132 40.86 27.08 -20.94
CA LYS A 132 41.68 28.01 -20.15
C LYS A 132 42.60 28.78 -21.12
N HIS A 133 42.89 30.04 -20.79
CA HIS A 133 43.35 31.18 -21.60
C HIS A 133 42.21 31.95 -22.29
N ASP A 134 41.95 33.24 -22.07
CA ASP A 134 42.57 34.37 -21.35
C ASP A 134 41.41 35.28 -20.87
N ILE A 135 41.48 36.13 -19.84
CA ILE A 135 42.11 37.46 -19.82
C ILE A 135 42.07 37.95 -18.37
N ALA A 136 43.19 38.51 -17.92
CA ALA A 136 43.30 39.41 -16.78
C ALA A 136 43.10 40.86 -17.26
N GLU A 137 42.42 41.70 -16.47
CA GLU A 137 42.73 43.12 -16.18
C GLU A 137 41.48 43.86 -15.64
N GLU A 138 41.74 44.90 -14.83
CA GLU A 138 40.82 45.83 -14.15
C GLU A 138 40.16 45.25 -12.87
N ILE A 139 40.36 45.77 -11.65
CA ILE A 139 40.58 47.14 -11.21
C ILE A 139 41.53 47.16 -10.00
N GLU A 140 42.73 47.72 -10.21
CA GLU A 140 43.54 48.37 -9.19
C GLU A 140 43.06 49.83 -9.08
N ASN A 141 42.63 50.27 -7.89
CA ASN A 141 42.79 51.62 -7.34
C ASN A 141 41.84 51.80 -6.14
N GLU A 142 42.37 51.73 -4.92
CA GLU A 142 42.45 52.89 -4.03
C GLU A 142 43.21 52.50 -2.75
N ALA A 143 44.26 53.28 -2.50
CA ALA A 143 45.25 53.09 -1.47
C ALA A 143 44.78 53.64 -0.12
N GLU A 144 45.43 53.13 0.93
CA GLU A 144 45.77 53.84 2.17
C GLU A 144 44.64 54.54 2.93
N LEU A 145 44.17 53.90 4.02
CA LEU A 145 43.88 54.61 5.27
C LEU A 145 43.73 53.64 6.47
N ILE A 146 44.46 54.00 7.54
CA ILE A 146 44.29 53.59 8.94
C ILE A 146 45.16 52.42 9.42
N ASN A 147 46.39 52.83 9.70
CA ASN A 147 47.34 52.30 10.66
C ASN A 147 46.75 52.28 12.09
N MET A 148 46.53 51.10 12.67
CA MET A 148 46.55 50.89 14.12
C MET A 148 47.09 49.48 14.43
N ASN A 149 48.25 49.45 15.07
CA ASN A 149 48.90 48.33 15.78
C ASN A 149 49.83 47.38 14.99
N ASP A 150 50.87 47.92 14.33
CA ASP A 150 51.98 47.12 13.78
C ASP A 150 53.08 46.72 14.80
N ASP A 151 52.97 47.08 16.09
CA ASP A 151 54.00 46.76 17.10
C ASP A 151 53.49 45.89 18.29
N ILE A 152 52.52 45.00 18.06
CA ILE A 152 52.04 44.06 19.11
C ILE A 152 52.69 42.68 18.93
N GLN A 153 53.62 42.32 19.81
CA GLN A 153 54.19 40.97 19.90
C GLN A 153 53.23 40.05 20.66
N PHE A 154 52.61 39.11 19.95
CA PHE A 154 51.76 38.06 20.56
C PHE A 154 52.61 36.91 21.08
N VAL A 155 52.26 36.38 22.26
CA VAL A 155 53.00 35.27 22.89
C VAL A 155 52.18 33.97 22.80
N LYS A 156 52.87 32.83 22.67
CA LYS A 156 52.23 31.50 22.73
C LYS A 156 51.49 31.34 24.07
N ASN A 157 50.28 30.77 24.00
CA ASN A 157 49.31 30.59 25.10
C ASN A 157 48.60 31.87 25.58
N GLU A 158 48.68 32.97 24.85
CA GLU A 158 47.89 34.18 25.12
C GLU A 158 46.45 34.03 24.60
N TYR A 159 45.45 34.48 25.36
CA TYR A 159 44.07 34.52 24.85
C TYR A 159 43.81 35.80 24.07
N VAL A 160 43.16 35.64 22.93
CA VAL A 160 42.84 36.69 21.97
C VAL A 160 41.36 36.64 21.60
N ALA A 161 40.79 37.80 21.28
CA ALA A 161 39.44 37.94 20.77
C ALA A 161 39.52 38.35 19.28
N VAL A 162 39.08 37.46 18.39
CA VAL A 162 39.20 37.63 16.94
C VAL A 162 37.85 38.01 16.35
N ALA A 163 37.81 39.05 15.52
CA ALA A 163 36.62 39.51 14.82
C ALA A 163 36.43 38.79 13.47
N TYR A 164 35.23 38.26 13.26
CA TYR A 164 34.73 37.75 11.98
C TYR A 164 33.50 38.55 11.54
N GLN A 165 32.98 38.30 10.34
CA GLN A 165 31.87 39.07 9.77
C GLN A 165 30.56 38.94 10.56
N ASP A 166 30.37 37.81 11.23
CA ASP A 166 29.17 37.45 11.98
C ASP A 166 29.27 37.80 13.48
N ASN A 167 30.41 37.52 14.10
CA ASN A 167 30.67 37.82 15.51
C ASN A 167 32.18 37.85 15.85
N TRP A 168 32.52 38.05 17.12
CA TRP A 168 33.87 37.82 17.64
C TRP A 168 33.97 36.53 18.45
N TYR A 169 35.12 35.86 18.37
CA TYR A 169 35.38 34.58 19.00
C TYR A 169 36.66 34.60 19.86
N PRO A 170 36.61 34.13 21.12
CA PRO A 170 37.79 33.99 21.95
C PRO A 170 38.58 32.73 21.56
N GLY A 171 39.90 32.84 21.53
CA GLY A 171 40.81 31.73 21.25
C GLY A 171 42.14 31.89 21.98
N ILE A 172 42.96 30.84 21.97
CA ILE A 172 44.32 30.86 22.53
C ILE A 172 45.35 30.73 21.41
N VAL A 173 46.40 31.54 21.44
CA VAL A 173 47.47 31.52 20.43
C VAL A 173 48.29 30.23 20.59
N HIS A 174 48.22 29.35 19.60
CA HIS A 174 48.92 28.07 19.58
C HIS A 174 50.34 28.19 19.00
N GLN A 175 50.50 28.96 17.92
CA GLN A 175 51.77 29.18 17.23
C GLN A 175 51.81 30.57 16.59
N VAL A 176 52.96 31.25 16.69
CA VAL A 176 53.25 32.53 16.01
C VAL A 176 54.15 32.21 14.81
N SER A 177 53.79 32.70 13.63
CA SER A 177 54.62 32.53 12.42
C SER A 177 55.88 33.41 12.49
N ASP A 178 57.02 32.93 11.99
CA ASP A 178 58.33 33.61 12.08
C ASP A 178 58.33 35.02 11.45
N ASP A 179 57.41 35.29 10.51
CA ASP A 179 57.26 36.59 9.84
C ASP A 179 56.28 37.55 10.53
N SER A 180 55.71 37.19 11.71
CA SER A 180 54.71 37.96 12.48
C SER A 180 53.41 38.37 11.74
N LYS A 181 53.21 37.91 10.49
CA LYS A 181 52.04 38.28 9.65
C LYS A 181 50.78 37.46 9.93
N THR A 182 50.89 36.28 10.54
CA THR A 182 49.76 35.38 10.84
C THR A 182 49.97 34.62 12.15
N LEU A 183 48.87 34.38 12.87
CA LEU A 183 48.83 33.67 14.14
C LEU A 183 47.96 32.42 14.00
N THR A 184 48.39 31.28 14.53
CA THR A 184 47.53 30.10 14.64
C THR A 184 46.80 30.14 15.97
N VAL A 185 45.47 30.29 15.94
CA VAL A 185 44.62 30.45 17.13
C VAL A 185 43.70 29.24 17.26
N HIS A 186 43.64 28.67 18.46
CA HIS A 186 42.72 27.59 18.83
C HIS A 186 41.48 28.18 19.54
N PHE A 187 40.30 28.05 18.94
CA PHE A 187 39.09 28.76 19.36
C PHE A 187 38.25 28.02 20.41
N LEU A 188 37.56 28.80 21.25
CA LEU A 188 36.50 28.29 22.12
C LEU A 188 35.13 28.45 21.45
N ALA A 189 34.26 27.46 21.63
CA ALA A 189 32.89 27.47 21.12
C ALA A 189 31.96 28.24 22.08
N GLN A 190 31.07 29.05 21.52
CA GLN A 190 30.08 29.81 22.29
C GLN A 190 28.97 28.89 22.83
N THR A 191 28.55 29.12 24.08
CA THR A 191 27.38 28.42 24.66
C THR A 191 26.11 29.27 24.56
N LYS A 192 24.95 28.68 24.91
CA LYS A 192 23.67 29.41 24.99
C LYS A 192 23.69 30.57 26.00
N ASN A 193 24.61 30.57 26.97
CA ASN A 193 24.75 31.63 27.97
C ASN A 193 25.76 32.67 27.51
N THR A 194 25.37 33.94 27.47
CA THR A 194 26.23 35.06 27.08
C THR A 194 27.48 35.13 27.96
N GLY A 195 28.64 35.42 27.35
CA GLY A 195 29.94 35.44 28.02
C GLY A 195 30.53 34.08 28.43
N HIS A 196 29.84 32.95 28.17
CA HIS A 196 30.30 31.61 28.54
C HIS A 196 30.67 30.76 27.32
N TYR A 197 31.83 30.11 27.39
CA TYR A 197 32.46 29.37 26.29
C TYR A 197 32.97 27.99 26.75
N ILE A 198 33.11 27.06 25.81
CA ILE A 198 33.64 25.71 26.05
C ILE A 198 34.68 25.33 25.00
N TRP A 199 35.58 24.42 25.33
CA TRP A 199 36.47 23.83 24.32
C TRP A 199 35.67 22.86 23.43
N PRO A 200 35.74 22.98 22.10
CA PRO A 200 35.08 22.05 21.19
C PRO A 200 35.69 20.64 21.28
N THR A 201 34.87 19.62 21.02
CA THR A 201 35.30 18.20 21.07
C THR A 201 36.34 17.86 20.00
N LEU A 202 36.29 18.56 18.86
CA LEU A 202 37.31 18.57 17.81
C LEU A 202 38.06 19.91 17.89
N LYS A 203 39.38 19.87 17.75
CA LYS A 203 40.20 21.09 17.80
C LYS A 203 39.86 22.03 16.64
N ASP A 204 39.51 23.28 16.95
CA ASP A 204 39.25 24.33 15.98
C ASP A 204 40.44 25.30 15.94
N GLU A 205 41.41 25.01 15.06
CA GLU A 205 42.64 25.78 14.89
C GLU A 205 42.62 26.50 13.53
N GLN A 206 42.76 27.83 13.50
CA GLN A 206 42.78 28.61 12.26
C GLN A 206 43.92 29.64 12.23
N GLN A 207 44.34 30.01 11.01
CA GLN A 207 45.29 31.10 10.80
C GLN A 207 44.56 32.45 10.76
N VAL A 208 44.92 33.33 11.67
CA VAL A 208 44.30 34.64 11.88
C VAL A 208 45.32 35.73 11.57
N ASN A 209 44.91 36.74 10.81
CA ASN A 209 45.72 37.94 10.62
C ASN A 209 45.58 38.84 11.87
N PRO A 210 46.69 39.31 12.49
CA PRO A 210 46.67 40.15 13.69
C PRO A 210 45.74 41.36 13.61
N ARG A 211 45.52 41.93 12.42
CA ARG A 211 44.64 43.09 12.21
C ARG A 211 43.17 42.85 12.61
N PHE A 212 42.74 41.59 12.72
CA PHE A 212 41.38 41.21 13.13
C PHE A 212 41.29 40.86 14.62
N ILE A 213 42.36 41.05 15.41
CA ILE A 213 42.34 40.83 16.86
C ILE A 213 41.86 42.12 17.55
N LEU A 214 40.71 42.04 18.19
CA LEU A 214 40.08 43.16 18.91
C LEU A 214 40.74 43.42 20.27
N ARG A 215 41.20 42.35 20.93
CA ARG A 215 41.80 42.39 22.26
C ARG A 215 42.67 41.16 22.49
N HIS A 216 43.76 41.32 23.22
CA HIS A 216 44.67 40.25 23.60
C HIS A 216 44.99 40.31 25.11
N GLY A 217 45.49 39.22 25.67
CA GLY A 217 46.01 39.17 27.04
C GLY A 217 44.96 39.09 28.15
N PHE A 218 43.68 38.88 27.83
CA PHE A 218 42.66 38.61 28.84
C PHE A 218 42.74 37.14 29.31
N MET A 219 42.22 36.82 30.49
CA MET A 219 42.18 35.42 30.97
C MET A 219 40.74 35.03 31.32
N PRO A 220 40.11 34.11 30.56
CA PRO A 220 38.77 33.62 30.90
C PRO A 220 38.77 32.90 32.26
N GLU A 221 37.79 33.18 33.10
CA GLU A 221 37.61 32.50 34.38
C GLU A 221 37.09 31.08 34.17
N CYS A 222 37.81 30.09 34.69
CA CYS A 222 37.35 28.70 34.66
C CYS A 222 36.20 28.49 35.66
N LYS A 223 35.02 28.12 35.17
CA LYS A 223 33.86 27.71 35.96
C LYS A 223 33.61 26.21 35.76
N ASN A 224 33.02 25.55 36.75
CA ASN A 224 32.69 24.12 36.70
C ASN A 224 33.87 23.20 36.31
N SER A 225 34.99 23.30 37.03
CA SER A 225 36.09 22.32 36.98
C SER A 225 36.67 22.06 35.58
N GLY A 226 36.87 23.10 34.77
CA GLY A 226 37.53 23.00 33.45
C GLY A 226 36.59 22.90 32.26
N ARG A 227 35.28 22.74 32.49
CA ARG A 227 34.29 22.50 31.42
C ARG A 227 33.61 23.75 30.89
N LEU A 228 33.71 24.88 31.58
CA LEU A 228 33.06 26.13 31.18
C LEU A 228 33.99 27.31 31.48
N TRP A 229 34.07 28.28 30.56
CA TRP A 229 34.98 29.42 30.66
C TRP A 229 34.20 30.71 30.50
N PHE A 230 34.32 31.62 31.47
CA PHE A 230 33.61 32.90 31.48
C PHE A 230 34.55 34.05 31.14
N VAL A 231 34.19 34.87 30.15
CA VAL A 231 34.97 36.06 29.77
C VAL A 231 34.35 37.28 30.45
N ALA A 232 34.97 37.77 31.53
CA ALA A 232 34.48 38.92 32.28
C ALA A 232 34.36 40.20 31.42
N GLU A 233 35.24 40.33 30.42
CA GLU A 233 35.34 41.49 29.53
C GLU A 233 34.42 41.39 28.30
N HIS A 234 33.49 40.41 28.27
CA HIS A 234 32.65 40.11 27.10
C HIS A 234 31.85 41.33 26.60
N ALA A 235 31.31 42.15 27.51
CA ALA A 235 30.55 43.35 27.13
C ALA A 235 31.43 44.42 26.45
N ASP A 236 32.66 44.61 26.95
CA ASP A 236 33.61 45.59 26.41
C ASP A 236 34.14 45.15 25.04
N ILE A 237 34.48 43.87 24.89
CA ILE A 237 34.94 43.29 23.62
C ILE A 237 33.81 43.32 22.58
N THR A 238 32.58 43.04 22.98
CA THR A 238 31.41 43.13 22.07
C THR A 238 31.17 44.57 21.60
N LYS A 239 31.38 45.56 22.47
CA LYS A 239 31.28 46.98 22.08
C LYS A 239 32.42 47.38 21.12
N ALA A 240 33.63 46.86 21.35
CA ALA A 240 34.76 47.04 20.43
C ALA A 240 34.46 46.39 19.06
N TYR A 241 33.91 45.17 19.04
CA TYR A 241 33.48 44.48 17.82
C TYR A 241 32.45 45.28 17.01
N GLN A 242 31.42 45.82 17.66
CA GLN A 242 30.39 46.63 16.97
C GLN A 242 30.95 47.90 16.32
N THR A 243 32.05 48.44 16.87
CA THR A 243 32.75 49.59 16.29
C THR A 243 33.64 49.13 15.14
N PHE A 244 34.37 48.02 15.33
CA PHE A 244 35.24 47.42 14.33
C PHE A 244 34.47 46.92 13.09
N SER A 245 33.31 46.27 13.26
CA SER A 245 32.50 45.72 12.16
C SER A 245 31.89 46.80 11.27
N LYS A 246 31.54 47.96 11.83
CA LYS A 246 31.09 49.12 11.07
C LYS A 246 32.16 49.74 10.18
N VAL A 247 33.43 49.58 10.54
CA VAL A 247 34.57 50.14 9.80
C VAL A 247 35.14 49.13 8.80
N PHE A 248 35.26 47.85 9.19
CA PHE A 248 35.92 46.82 8.39
C PHE A 248 34.97 45.93 7.58
N PHE A 249 33.68 45.83 7.96
CA PHE A 249 32.72 44.95 7.29
C PHE A 249 31.53 45.69 6.67
N SER A 250 31.50 47.03 6.72
CA SER A 250 30.41 47.84 6.15
C SER A 250 30.95 48.86 5.14
N SER A 251 30.60 48.72 3.86
CA SER A 251 30.64 49.83 2.89
C SER A 251 29.29 49.87 2.14
N PRO A 252 28.83 51.07 1.71
CA PRO A 252 27.41 51.36 1.47
C PRO A 252 27.03 51.14 0.00
N ASP A 253 25.83 50.62 -0.26
CA ASP A 253 24.78 51.40 -0.95
C ASP A 253 23.50 50.61 -1.31
N PHE A 254 22.39 51.35 -1.22
CA PHE A 254 21.02 51.14 -1.72
C PHE A 254 20.06 50.16 -1.02
N SER A 255 19.46 50.70 0.06
CA SER A 255 18.02 50.92 0.27
C SER A 255 17.01 50.23 -0.67
N GLU A 256 16.00 49.61 -0.04
CA GLU A 256 14.77 49.10 -0.65
C GLU A 256 14.05 50.13 -1.54
N PRO A 257 13.41 49.63 -2.61
CA PRO A 257 11.96 49.71 -2.63
C PRO A 257 11.29 48.39 -3.08
N THR A 258 10.31 47.97 -2.29
CA THR A 258 9.10 47.20 -2.66
C THR A 258 9.02 46.65 -4.08
N MET A 259 9.34 45.37 -4.26
CA MET A 259 8.64 44.44 -5.14
C MET A 259 8.74 43.02 -4.60
N ALA A 260 7.64 42.27 -4.69
CA ALA A 260 7.51 40.90 -4.23
C ALA A 260 8.55 39.97 -4.87
N ALA A 261 9.36 39.27 -4.07
CA ALA A 261 10.23 38.19 -4.52
C ALA A 261 10.56 37.24 -3.36
N GLY A 262 10.77 35.97 -3.70
CA GLY A 262 10.76 34.81 -2.81
C GLY A 262 11.67 34.88 -1.58
N THR A 263 11.32 34.03 -0.61
CA THR A 263 12.08 33.69 0.59
C THR A 263 13.58 33.62 0.28
N LYS A 264 14.39 34.49 0.89
CA LYS A 264 15.85 34.36 0.85
C LYS A 264 16.23 33.09 1.61
N VAL A 265 16.55 32.03 0.86
CA VAL A 265 17.08 30.77 1.39
C VAL A 265 18.42 31.07 2.04
N THR A 266 18.62 30.68 3.30
CA THR A 266 19.90 30.90 3.99
C THR A 266 20.97 29.99 3.38
N LEU A 267 22.26 30.37 3.48
CA LEU A 267 23.36 29.49 3.02
C LEU A 267 23.30 28.13 3.74
N THR A 268 22.86 28.12 5.00
CA THR A 268 22.67 26.91 5.79
C THR A 268 21.56 26.03 5.22
N ASP A 269 20.41 26.60 4.84
CA ASP A 269 19.33 25.86 4.19
C ASP A 269 19.77 25.35 2.80
N ALA A 270 20.56 26.14 2.07
CA ALA A 270 21.10 25.73 0.78
C ALA A 270 22.09 24.57 0.92
N LEU A 271 22.94 24.59 1.95
CA LEU A 271 23.87 23.51 2.27
C LEU A 271 23.14 22.27 2.77
N GLN A 272 22.12 22.42 3.62
CA GLN A 272 21.27 21.29 4.04
C GLN A 272 20.55 20.65 2.85
N ASN A 273 20.04 21.45 1.91
CA ASN A 273 19.43 20.93 0.70
C ASN A 273 20.44 20.16 -0.18
N VAL A 274 21.72 20.55 -0.17
CA VAL A 274 22.80 19.83 -0.86
C VAL A 274 23.20 18.57 -0.10
N ASP A 275 23.28 18.61 1.22
CA ASP A 275 23.57 17.42 2.05
C ASP A 275 22.47 16.35 1.89
N VAL A 276 21.21 16.74 1.71
CA VAL A 276 20.10 15.83 1.41
C VAL A 276 20.25 15.17 0.02
N LEU A 277 20.92 15.82 -0.94
CA LEU A 277 21.22 15.21 -2.24
C LEU A 277 22.29 14.11 -2.12
N ASP A 278 23.24 14.26 -1.19
CA ASP A 278 24.26 13.23 -0.90
C ASP A 278 23.67 12.02 -0.15
N GLU A 279 22.59 12.21 0.60
CA GLU A 279 21.82 11.13 1.25
C GLU A 279 20.76 10.50 0.35
N LEU A 280 20.51 11.06 -0.84
CA LEU A 280 19.48 10.61 -1.75
C LEU A 280 19.94 9.29 -2.40
N PRO A 281 19.30 8.15 -2.10
CA PRO A 281 19.61 6.92 -2.81
C PRO A 281 19.21 7.15 -4.26
N LEU A 282 20.21 7.30 -5.13
CA LEU A 282 19.98 7.29 -6.57
C LEU A 282 19.30 5.94 -6.85
N PRO A 283 18.04 5.92 -7.32
CA PRO A 283 17.43 4.66 -7.69
C PRO A 283 18.30 4.10 -8.81
N ASP A 284 18.97 2.99 -8.54
CA ASP A 284 19.46 2.17 -9.64
C ASP A 284 18.28 1.95 -10.57
N GLN A 285 18.47 2.15 -11.87
CA GLN A 285 17.42 1.93 -12.88
C GLN A 285 16.98 0.45 -12.94
N GLN A 286 17.54 -0.38 -12.07
CA GLN A 286 17.25 -1.78 -11.94
C GLN A 286 15.96 -2.00 -11.15
N PRO A 287 14.95 -2.66 -11.73
CA PRO A 287 13.73 -3.06 -11.03
C PRO A 287 14.07 -3.89 -9.77
N CYS A 288 13.59 -3.48 -8.60
CA CYS A 288 13.83 -4.23 -7.37
C CYS A 288 12.89 -5.44 -7.27
N ILE A 289 13.46 -6.65 -7.24
CA ILE A 289 12.73 -7.91 -7.08
C ILE A 289 12.33 -8.15 -5.61
N GLU A 290 13.00 -7.49 -4.66
CA GLU A 290 12.76 -7.69 -3.23
C GLU A 290 11.41 -7.08 -2.81
N ALA A 291 10.49 -7.94 -2.38
CA ALA A 291 9.26 -7.49 -1.74
C ALA A 291 9.57 -6.88 -0.37
N LEU A 292 8.84 -5.83 0.00
CA LEU A 292 8.90 -5.26 1.35
C LEU A 292 8.75 -6.35 2.42
N SER A 293 9.59 -6.27 3.45
CA SER A 293 9.38 -7.00 4.69
C SER A 293 8.05 -6.52 5.29
N LEU A 294 7.02 -7.37 5.27
CA LEU A 294 5.75 -7.08 5.93
C LEU A 294 5.99 -7.05 7.45
N SER A 295 6.30 -5.87 7.97
CA SER A 295 6.06 -5.59 9.38
C SER A 295 4.55 -5.74 9.66
N ILE A 296 4.16 -6.07 10.89
CA ILE A 296 2.76 -6.11 11.28
C ILE A 296 2.18 -4.71 11.04
N HIS A 297 1.45 -4.55 9.94
CA HIS A 297 0.90 -3.27 9.51
C HIS A 297 -0.45 -3.08 10.20
N TYR A 298 -0.56 -2.05 11.06
CA TYR A 298 -1.81 -1.68 11.71
C TYR A 298 -2.56 -0.71 10.80
N GLN A 299 -3.64 -1.17 10.17
CA GLN A 299 -4.53 -0.32 9.38
C GLN A 299 -5.81 -0.06 10.15
N THR A 300 -6.15 1.20 10.34
CA THR A 300 -7.46 1.62 10.87
C THR A 300 -8.48 1.59 9.74
N ASN A 301 -9.45 0.68 9.80
CA ASN A 301 -10.60 0.69 8.90
C ASN A 301 -11.65 1.67 9.45
N PHE A 302 -11.96 2.71 8.68
CA PHE A 302 -12.99 3.70 9.02
C PHE A 302 -14.33 3.44 8.32
N ASP A 303 -14.45 2.34 7.56
CA ASP A 303 -15.73 1.94 6.99
C ASP A 303 -16.64 1.37 8.07
N THR A 304 -17.72 2.09 8.34
CA THR A 304 -18.74 1.72 9.33
C THR A 304 -19.80 0.78 8.77
N ASN A 305 -19.72 0.39 7.50
CA ASN A 305 -20.78 -0.36 6.80
C ASN A 305 -22.17 0.26 7.06
N PHE A 306 -22.22 1.59 6.94
CA PHE A 306 -23.41 2.41 7.11
C PHE A 306 -24.03 2.41 8.51
N GLU A 307 -23.33 2.01 9.58
CA GLU A 307 -23.87 2.03 10.95
C GLU A 307 -24.34 3.42 11.41
N ASP A 308 -23.67 4.48 10.96
CA ASP A 308 -23.98 5.88 11.25
C ASP A 308 -25.03 6.50 10.31
N ARG A 309 -25.68 5.72 9.43
CA ARG A 309 -26.70 6.19 8.47
C ARG A 309 -27.83 7.00 9.09
N ALA A 310 -28.20 6.70 10.33
CA ALA A 310 -29.27 7.42 11.04
C ALA A 310 -28.93 8.90 11.30
N ALA A 311 -27.64 9.26 11.36
CA ALA A 311 -27.19 10.61 11.64
C ALA A 311 -27.35 11.58 10.45
N TYR A 312 -27.38 11.06 9.21
CA TYR A 312 -27.30 11.90 8.00
C TYR A 312 -28.64 12.16 7.31
N VAL A 313 -29.74 11.60 7.82
CA VAL A 313 -30.96 11.57 7.02
C VAL A 313 -31.85 12.75 7.31
N THR A 314 -31.79 13.72 6.40
CA THR A 314 -32.82 14.75 6.28
C THR A 314 -33.67 14.46 5.03
N GLY A 315 -34.89 13.95 5.21
CA GLY A 315 -35.97 14.11 4.23
C GLY A 315 -36.30 12.95 3.27
N VAL A 316 -35.50 11.87 3.16
CA VAL A 316 -35.86 10.72 2.29
C VAL A 316 -35.55 9.36 2.95
N ALA A 317 -36.57 8.75 3.57
CA ALA A 317 -36.46 7.47 4.29
C ALA A 317 -35.98 6.28 3.44
N ARG A 318 -36.23 6.33 2.13
CA ARG A 318 -35.91 5.27 1.18
C ARG A 318 -34.41 4.93 1.12
N TYR A 319 -33.54 5.94 1.14
CA TYR A 319 -32.09 5.69 1.05
C TYR A 319 -31.54 5.03 2.34
N ILE A 320 -32.17 5.26 3.50
CA ILE A 320 -31.83 4.54 4.75
C ILE A 320 -32.18 3.07 4.61
N GLU A 321 -33.38 2.78 4.13
CA GLU A 321 -33.86 1.41 3.99
C GLU A 321 -32.92 0.65 3.06
N GLU A 322 -32.55 1.26 1.93
CA GLU A 322 -31.56 0.68 1.01
C GLU A 322 -30.19 0.48 1.67
N ALA A 323 -29.64 1.50 2.36
CA ALA A 323 -28.37 1.39 3.07
C ALA A 323 -28.39 0.30 4.16
N THR A 324 -29.51 0.13 4.86
CA THR A 324 -29.70 -0.89 5.89
C THR A 324 -29.65 -2.29 5.30
N VAL A 325 -30.40 -2.51 4.22
CA VAL A 325 -30.41 -3.81 3.54
C VAL A 325 -29.06 -4.08 2.90
N HIS A 326 -28.42 -3.06 2.31
CA HIS A 326 -27.09 -3.17 1.72
C HIS A 326 -26.05 -3.58 2.77
N ALA A 327 -26.06 -2.98 3.96
CA ALA A 327 -25.16 -3.34 5.04
C ALA A 327 -25.29 -4.80 5.47
N ASP A 328 -26.51 -5.32 5.56
CA ASP A 328 -26.78 -6.73 5.87
C ASP A 328 -26.28 -7.67 4.77
N LEU A 329 -26.46 -7.28 3.50
CA LEU A 329 -25.98 -8.03 2.34
C LEU A 329 -24.44 -8.10 2.31
N ASN A 330 -23.75 -7.01 2.64
CA ASN A 330 -22.28 -6.99 2.72
C ASN A 330 -21.76 -7.96 3.79
N LYS A 331 -22.43 -8.06 4.96
CA LYS A 331 -22.05 -9.02 6.01
C LYS A 331 -22.14 -10.48 5.53
N LEU A 332 -23.18 -10.81 4.76
CA LEU A 332 -23.33 -12.15 4.18
C LEU A 332 -22.29 -12.45 3.09
N LEU A 333 -21.84 -11.44 2.33
CA LEU A 333 -20.75 -11.61 1.36
C LEU A 333 -19.43 -11.95 2.05
N GLU A 334 -19.11 -11.27 3.15
CA GLU A 334 -17.92 -11.58 3.96
C GLU A 334 -18.01 -12.98 4.58
N GLU A 335 -19.16 -13.35 5.16
CA GLU A 335 -19.39 -14.71 5.67
C GLU A 335 -19.22 -15.76 4.55
N GLY A 336 -19.72 -15.49 3.34
CA GLY A 336 -19.53 -16.38 2.19
C GLY A 336 -18.08 -16.50 1.72
N LYS A 337 -17.28 -15.43 1.86
CA LYS A 337 -15.84 -15.46 1.57
C LYS A 337 -15.10 -16.36 2.55
N GLU A 338 -15.46 -16.36 3.84
CA GLU A 338 -14.90 -17.27 4.83
C GLU A 338 -15.15 -18.75 4.47
N TYR A 339 -16.38 -19.08 4.04
CA TYR A 339 -16.67 -20.43 3.56
C TYR A 339 -15.92 -20.80 2.27
N ALA A 340 -15.71 -19.85 1.35
CA ALA A 340 -14.89 -20.08 0.17
C ALA A 340 -13.44 -20.41 0.54
N VAL A 341 -12.85 -19.67 1.49
CA VAL A 341 -11.51 -19.96 2.06
C VAL A 341 -11.50 -21.37 2.66
N MET A 342 -12.50 -21.68 3.50
CA MET A 342 -12.61 -22.96 4.18
C MET A 342 -12.64 -24.14 3.19
N ILE A 343 -13.46 -24.06 2.13
CA ILE A 343 -13.58 -25.13 1.14
C ILE A 343 -12.29 -25.25 0.32
N TYR A 344 -11.74 -24.13 -0.13
CA TYR A 344 -10.52 -24.10 -0.94
C TYR A 344 -9.33 -24.72 -0.20
N THR A 345 -9.14 -24.35 1.07
CA THR A 345 -8.04 -24.84 1.92
C THR A 345 -8.31 -26.20 2.56
N TRP A 346 -9.48 -26.80 2.31
CA TRP A 346 -9.82 -28.12 2.85
C TRP A 346 -8.96 -29.21 2.21
N ARG A 347 -8.10 -29.84 3.01
CA ARG A 347 -7.35 -31.05 2.63
C ARG A 347 -7.94 -32.29 3.32
N CYS A 348 -7.93 -33.40 2.61
CA CYS A 348 -8.57 -34.65 3.04
C CYS A 348 -7.95 -35.21 4.34
N CYS A 349 -8.70 -35.13 5.44
CA CYS A 349 -8.28 -35.71 6.72
C CYS A 349 -8.37 -37.25 6.69
N SER A 350 -9.38 -37.80 6.01
CA SER A 350 -9.62 -39.24 5.91
C SER A 350 -8.51 -40.01 5.18
N ARG A 351 -7.68 -39.34 4.38
CA ARG A 351 -6.46 -39.93 3.79
C ARG A 351 -5.35 -40.13 4.81
N ALA A 352 -5.28 -39.29 5.84
CA ALA A 352 -4.29 -39.39 6.91
C ALA A 352 -4.73 -40.33 8.04
N LEU A 353 -6.03 -40.62 8.14
CA LEU A 353 -6.60 -41.48 9.18
C LEU A 353 -6.44 -42.97 8.83
N PRO A 354 -6.12 -43.84 9.81
CA PRO A 354 -6.01 -45.27 9.58
C PRO A 354 -7.38 -45.85 9.18
N GLN A 355 -7.41 -46.66 8.11
CA GLN A 355 -8.62 -47.32 7.66
C GLN A 355 -8.81 -48.68 8.33
N VAL A 356 -10.06 -48.99 8.68
CA VAL A 356 -10.46 -50.31 9.17
C VAL A 356 -10.42 -51.31 8.01
N LYS A 357 -9.56 -52.32 8.11
CA LYS A 357 -9.33 -53.32 7.04
C LYS A 357 -10.31 -54.50 7.10
N SER A 358 -10.72 -54.90 8.29
CA SER A 358 -11.65 -56.01 8.49
C SER A 358 -12.55 -55.74 9.70
N ASN A 359 -13.69 -56.44 9.74
CA ASN A 359 -14.61 -56.34 10.88
C ASN A 359 -14.00 -56.93 12.17
N GLU A 360 -13.00 -57.80 12.06
CA GLU A 360 -12.36 -58.49 13.19
C GLU A 360 -11.14 -57.73 13.75
N GLN A 361 -10.84 -56.55 13.22
CA GLN A 361 -9.69 -55.76 13.66
C GLN A 361 -9.85 -55.28 15.12
N GLU A 362 -8.87 -55.60 15.97
CA GLU A 362 -8.91 -55.35 17.42
C GLU A 362 -9.09 -53.86 17.77
N ASN A 363 -8.34 -52.97 17.12
CA ASN A 363 -8.39 -51.52 17.36
C ASN A 363 -9.48 -50.80 16.56
N ARG A 364 -10.46 -51.52 15.98
CA ARG A 364 -11.54 -50.93 15.17
C ARG A 364 -12.34 -49.87 15.92
N VAL A 365 -12.68 -50.12 17.18
CA VAL A 365 -13.46 -49.18 18.01
C VAL A 365 -12.66 -47.91 18.29
N GLU A 366 -11.38 -48.07 18.65
CA GLU A 366 -10.48 -46.94 18.91
C GLU A 366 -10.27 -46.07 17.66
N ILE A 367 -10.07 -46.69 16.50
CA ILE A 367 -9.96 -45.99 15.22
C ILE A 367 -11.22 -45.15 14.97
N TYR A 368 -12.42 -45.75 15.11
CA TYR A 368 -13.65 -44.99 14.89
C TYR A 368 -13.84 -43.87 15.92
N GLN A 369 -13.47 -44.08 17.18
CA GLN A 369 -13.53 -43.04 18.21
C GLN A 369 -12.65 -41.84 17.83
N LYS A 370 -11.42 -42.11 17.37
CA LYS A 370 -10.50 -41.07 16.90
C LYS A 370 -10.93 -40.41 15.60
N ILE A 371 -11.54 -41.15 14.67
CA ILE A 371 -12.12 -40.57 13.45
C ILE A 371 -13.23 -39.56 13.83
N VAL A 372 -14.12 -39.91 14.75
CA VAL A 372 -15.17 -38.97 15.20
C VAL A 372 -14.55 -37.78 15.91
N GLU A 373 -13.63 -37.98 16.86
CA GLU A 373 -12.95 -36.90 17.60
C GLU A 373 -12.27 -35.88 16.68
N VAL A 374 -11.58 -36.34 15.62
CA VAL A 374 -10.87 -35.47 14.69
C VAL A 374 -11.80 -34.80 13.67
N LEU A 375 -12.80 -35.53 13.15
CA LEU A 375 -13.65 -35.03 12.06
C LEU A 375 -14.90 -34.29 12.54
N ASP A 376 -15.31 -34.41 13.81
CA ASP A 376 -16.51 -33.74 14.32
C ASP A 376 -16.45 -32.20 14.19
N PRO A 377 -15.35 -31.51 14.59
CA PRO A 377 -15.28 -30.05 14.44
C PRO A 377 -15.30 -29.59 12.98
N PRO A 378 -14.51 -30.18 12.04
CA PRO A 378 -14.64 -29.87 10.61
C PRO A 378 -16.04 -30.16 10.06
N VAL A 379 -16.68 -31.28 10.42
CA VAL A 379 -18.03 -31.60 9.96
C VAL A 379 -19.05 -30.58 10.46
N SER A 380 -18.86 -30.01 11.64
CA SER A 380 -19.68 -28.88 12.10
C SER A 380 -19.63 -27.70 11.13
N LYS A 381 -18.43 -27.35 10.65
CA LYS A 381 -18.29 -26.28 9.65
C LYS A 381 -19.00 -26.60 8.32
N LEU A 382 -19.09 -27.88 7.95
CA LEU A 382 -19.86 -28.30 6.76
C LEU A 382 -21.37 -28.18 6.96
N ARG A 383 -21.86 -28.45 8.18
CA ARG A 383 -23.26 -28.17 8.56
C ARG A 383 -23.54 -26.67 8.46
N ASP A 384 -22.67 -25.85 9.04
CA ASP A 384 -22.78 -24.40 9.02
C ASP A 384 -22.77 -23.86 7.59
N PHE A 385 -21.91 -24.38 6.71
CA PHE A 385 -21.90 -24.06 5.28
C PHE A 385 -23.20 -24.43 4.56
N MET A 386 -23.76 -25.62 4.83
CA MET A 386 -25.03 -26.06 4.26
C MET A 386 -26.18 -25.13 4.67
N TYR A 387 -26.20 -24.67 5.93
CA TYR A 387 -27.18 -23.71 6.42
C TYR A 387 -26.97 -22.30 5.87
N PHE A 388 -25.71 -21.86 5.81
CA PHE A 388 -25.33 -20.56 5.26
C PHE A 388 -25.81 -20.40 3.82
N GLN A 389 -25.50 -21.36 2.93
CA GLN A 389 -25.88 -21.22 1.51
C GLN A 389 -27.39 -21.10 1.33
N LYS A 390 -28.17 -21.85 2.14
CA LYS A 390 -29.64 -21.79 2.11
C LYS A 390 -30.15 -20.43 2.57
N LYS A 391 -29.65 -19.95 3.72
CA LYS A 391 -29.96 -18.61 4.26
C LYS A 391 -29.59 -17.50 3.26
N ALA A 392 -28.44 -17.63 2.59
CA ALA A 392 -27.97 -16.67 1.60
C ALA A 392 -28.86 -16.65 0.35
N ILE A 393 -29.25 -17.81 -0.19
CA ILE A 393 -30.20 -17.92 -1.32
C ILE A 393 -31.55 -17.31 -0.93
N GLU A 394 -32.10 -17.67 0.24
CA GLU A 394 -33.39 -17.16 0.71
C GLU A 394 -33.37 -15.63 0.86
N ARG A 395 -32.31 -15.06 1.45
CA ARG A 395 -32.17 -13.61 1.61
C ARG A 395 -32.00 -12.91 0.26
N PHE A 396 -31.14 -13.43 -0.62
CA PHE A 396 -30.92 -12.88 -1.96
C PHE A 396 -32.21 -12.90 -2.80
N CYS A 397 -32.88 -14.05 -2.89
CA CYS A 397 -34.13 -14.18 -3.63
C CYS A 397 -35.27 -13.37 -3.01
N GLY A 398 -35.28 -13.20 -1.68
CA GLY A 398 -36.19 -12.27 -0.99
C GLY A 398 -36.03 -10.84 -1.48
N GLU A 399 -34.78 -10.37 -1.63
CA GLU A 399 -34.50 -9.03 -2.17
C GLU A 399 -34.84 -8.92 -3.66
N VAL A 400 -34.53 -9.93 -4.48
CA VAL A 400 -34.93 -9.97 -5.90
C VAL A 400 -36.46 -9.87 -6.01
N LYS A 401 -37.20 -10.63 -5.19
CA LYS A 401 -38.66 -10.59 -5.16
C LYS A 401 -39.20 -9.21 -4.77
N ARG A 402 -38.56 -8.53 -3.81
CA ARG A 402 -38.94 -7.18 -3.37
C ARG A 402 -38.74 -6.16 -4.49
N LEU A 403 -37.61 -6.19 -5.19
CA LEU A 403 -37.27 -5.26 -6.26
C LEU A 403 -38.08 -5.50 -7.54
N CYS A 404 -38.44 -6.76 -7.83
CA CYS A 404 -39.27 -7.12 -8.98
C CYS A 404 -40.78 -6.88 -8.78
N HIS A 405 -41.21 -6.52 -7.56
CA HIS A 405 -42.62 -6.26 -7.27
C HIS A 405 -43.19 -5.17 -8.20
N ARG A 406 -44.45 -5.31 -8.65
CA ARG A 406 -45.07 -4.43 -9.66
C ARG A 406 -45.01 -2.93 -9.31
N GLU A 407 -45.09 -2.60 -8.03
CA GLU A 407 -45.00 -1.22 -7.54
C GLU A 407 -43.55 -0.70 -7.43
N LYS A 408 -42.58 -1.61 -7.27
CA LYS A 408 -41.15 -1.31 -7.02
C LYS A 408 -40.27 -1.47 -8.25
N LYS A 409 -40.68 -2.23 -9.25
CA LYS A 409 -39.93 -2.48 -10.50
C LYS A 409 -39.55 -1.21 -11.27
N ASN A 410 -40.32 -0.13 -11.06
CA ASN A 410 -40.12 1.17 -11.69
C ASN A 410 -39.35 2.16 -10.82
N ASP A 411 -39.02 1.77 -9.59
CA ASP A 411 -38.26 2.59 -8.65
C ASP A 411 -36.76 2.49 -8.99
N PHE A 412 -36.05 3.60 -8.83
CA PHE A 412 -34.58 3.65 -8.89
C PHE A 412 -33.88 2.59 -8.02
N VAL A 413 -32.79 2.03 -8.47
CA VAL A 413 -31.94 1.13 -7.68
C VAL A 413 -30.51 1.59 -7.90
N SER A 414 -29.75 1.82 -6.82
CA SER A 414 -28.40 2.34 -6.97
C SER A 414 -27.46 1.36 -7.65
N GLU A 415 -26.51 1.88 -8.42
CA GLU A 415 -25.43 1.13 -9.07
C GLU A 415 -24.66 0.28 -8.05
N ALA A 416 -24.37 0.85 -6.88
CA ALA A 416 -23.68 0.14 -5.80
C ALA A 416 -24.49 -1.06 -5.29
N TYR A 417 -25.80 -0.91 -5.17
CA TYR A 417 -26.67 -2.01 -4.74
C TYR A 417 -26.81 -3.09 -5.81
N LEU A 418 -26.95 -2.72 -7.09
CA LEU A 418 -26.93 -3.66 -8.21
C LEU A 418 -25.61 -4.44 -8.27
N LEU A 419 -24.48 -3.76 -8.03
CA LEU A 419 -23.17 -4.39 -7.99
C LEU A 419 -23.07 -5.40 -6.84
N THR A 420 -23.58 -5.07 -5.66
CA THR A 420 -23.65 -5.98 -4.52
C THR A 420 -24.48 -7.22 -4.83
N LEU A 421 -25.65 -7.07 -5.48
CA LEU A 421 -26.42 -8.22 -5.98
C LEU A 421 -25.63 -9.04 -7.01
N GLY A 422 -24.85 -8.39 -7.88
CA GLY A 422 -23.89 -9.07 -8.75
C GLY A 422 -22.83 -9.87 -7.99
N LYS A 423 -22.25 -9.30 -6.91
CA LYS A 423 -21.30 -10.00 -6.04
C LYS A 423 -21.91 -11.25 -5.41
N PHE A 424 -23.20 -11.25 -5.05
CA PHE A 424 -23.91 -12.45 -4.61
C PHE A 424 -24.00 -13.53 -5.70
N VAL A 425 -24.36 -13.13 -6.92
CA VAL A 425 -24.40 -14.05 -8.08
C VAL A 425 -23.03 -14.71 -8.27
N ASN A 426 -21.94 -13.93 -8.18
CA ASN A 426 -20.59 -14.46 -8.23
C ASN A 426 -20.24 -15.36 -7.01
N MET A 427 -20.64 -14.99 -5.79
CA MET A 427 -20.41 -15.77 -4.57
C MET A 427 -21.04 -17.17 -4.69
N PHE A 428 -22.29 -17.27 -5.19
CA PHE A 428 -22.93 -18.56 -5.40
C PHE A 428 -22.19 -19.41 -6.42
N ALA A 429 -21.72 -18.82 -7.53
CA ALA A 429 -20.90 -19.54 -8.51
C ALA A 429 -19.61 -20.09 -7.89
N VAL A 430 -18.89 -19.25 -7.14
CA VAL A 430 -17.64 -19.63 -6.48
C VAL A 430 -17.85 -20.78 -5.48
N LEU A 431 -18.85 -20.66 -4.60
CA LEU A 431 -19.11 -21.67 -3.56
C LEU A 431 -19.54 -23.01 -4.17
N ASP A 432 -20.35 -22.99 -5.22
CA ASP A 432 -20.85 -24.21 -5.86
C ASP A 432 -19.74 -24.94 -6.61
N GLU A 433 -18.92 -24.22 -7.37
CA GLU A 433 -17.80 -24.80 -8.10
C GLU A 433 -16.70 -25.32 -7.16
N LEU A 434 -16.35 -24.58 -6.10
CA LEU A 434 -15.42 -25.05 -5.06
C LEU A 434 -15.92 -26.34 -4.41
N LYS A 435 -17.22 -26.39 -4.07
CA LYS A 435 -17.87 -27.59 -3.53
C LYS A 435 -17.82 -28.75 -4.53
N ASN A 436 -18.10 -28.50 -5.81
CA ASN A 436 -18.13 -29.52 -6.86
C ASN A 436 -16.76 -30.19 -7.04
N MET A 437 -15.68 -29.41 -6.94
CA MET A 437 -14.30 -29.89 -7.14
C MET A 437 -13.70 -30.56 -5.91
N LYS A 438 -14.12 -30.20 -4.69
CA LYS A 438 -13.56 -30.74 -3.45
C LYS A 438 -14.12 -32.10 -3.06
N ALA A 439 -13.60 -33.16 -3.69
CA ALA A 439 -13.90 -34.54 -3.31
C ALA A 439 -13.49 -34.86 -1.86
N SER A 440 -12.41 -34.23 -1.35
CA SER A 440 -11.95 -34.32 0.04
C SER A 440 -13.04 -34.05 1.07
N VAL A 441 -13.86 -33.01 0.87
CA VAL A 441 -14.97 -32.65 1.77
C VAL A 441 -15.99 -33.79 1.87
N ARG A 442 -16.38 -34.35 0.72
CA ARG A 442 -17.32 -35.47 0.66
C ARG A 442 -16.75 -36.74 1.30
N ASN A 443 -15.47 -37.01 1.09
CA ASN A 443 -14.79 -38.19 1.62
C ASN A 443 -14.65 -38.12 3.14
N ASP A 444 -14.28 -36.97 3.69
CA ASP A 444 -14.16 -36.75 5.13
C ASP A 444 -15.51 -36.91 5.83
N TYR A 445 -16.57 -36.29 5.29
CA TYR A 445 -17.90 -36.48 5.83
C TYR A 445 -18.37 -37.94 5.77
N SER A 446 -18.05 -38.65 4.68
CA SER A 446 -18.39 -40.07 4.54
C SER A 446 -17.61 -40.96 5.52
N ALA A 447 -16.37 -40.61 5.86
CA ALA A 447 -15.58 -41.30 6.88
C ALA A 447 -16.17 -41.06 8.29
N TYR A 448 -16.47 -39.80 8.61
CA TYR A 448 -17.14 -39.42 9.86
C TYR A 448 -18.48 -40.13 10.02
N ARG A 449 -19.36 -40.09 9.02
CA ARG A 449 -20.70 -40.70 9.07
C ARG A 449 -20.63 -42.20 9.36
N ARG A 450 -19.70 -42.93 8.72
CA ARG A 450 -19.49 -44.37 8.99
C ARG A 450 -19.06 -44.63 10.43
N ALA A 451 -18.13 -43.82 10.95
CA ALA A 451 -17.64 -43.96 12.32
C ALA A 451 -18.73 -43.62 13.37
N ALA A 452 -19.43 -42.50 13.17
CA ALA A 452 -20.50 -42.05 14.06
C ALA A 452 -21.69 -43.02 14.10
N GLN A 453 -22.07 -43.60 12.95
CA GLN A 453 -23.10 -44.64 12.89
C GLN A 453 -22.69 -45.91 13.64
N PHE A 454 -21.43 -46.33 13.48
CA PHE A 454 -20.91 -47.51 14.19
C PHE A 454 -20.92 -47.32 15.71
N LEU A 455 -20.49 -46.15 16.18
CA LEU A 455 -20.45 -45.80 17.60
C LEU A 455 -21.81 -45.40 18.19
N LYS A 456 -22.87 -45.38 17.37
CA LYS A 456 -24.24 -44.96 17.75
C LYS A 456 -24.29 -43.54 18.34
N VAL A 457 -23.43 -42.64 17.85
CA VAL A 457 -23.38 -41.23 18.27
C VAL A 457 -24.60 -40.46 17.75
N MET A 458 -25.16 -40.87 16.62
CA MET A 458 -26.37 -40.28 16.00
C MET A 458 -27.62 -41.10 16.34
N ALA A 459 -28.17 -40.89 17.53
CA ALA A 459 -29.36 -41.61 18.02
C ALA A 459 -30.67 -40.82 17.92
N ASP A 460 -30.59 -39.49 17.82
CA ASP A 460 -31.76 -38.61 17.78
C ASP A 460 -32.29 -38.44 16.35
N PRO A 461 -33.63 -38.57 16.10
CA PRO A 461 -34.20 -38.43 14.76
C PRO A 461 -33.82 -37.14 14.02
N ALA A 462 -33.71 -35.99 14.72
CA ALA A 462 -33.34 -34.73 14.09
C ALA A 462 -31.89 -34.75 13.59
N THR A 463 -30.96 -35.30 14.37
CA THR A 463 -29.55 -35.44 13.96
C THR A 463 -29.39 -36.39 12.77
N LEU A 464 -30.25 -37.41 12.67
CA LEU A 464 -30.23 -38.34 11.55
C LEU A 464 -30.73 -37.69 10.26
N GLU A 465 -31.78 -36.88 10.34
CA GLU A 465 -32.31 -36.11 9.21
C GLU A 465 -31.29 -35.07 8.72
N GLU A 466 -30.68 -34.31 9.63
CA GLU A 466 -29.62 -33.35 9.30
C GLU A 466 -28.43 -34.04 8.62
N SER A 467 -28.00 -35.19 9.15
CA SER A 467 -26.94 -35.99 8.55
C SER A 467 -27.28 -36.44 7.13
N GLN A 468 -28.54 -36.82 6.88
CA GLN A 468 -29.01 -37.19 5.55
C GLN A 468 -29.03 -35.99 4.59
N ASN A 469 -29.50 -34.84 5.05
CA ASN A 469 -29.51 -33.59 4.28
C ASN A 469 -28.10 -33.17 3.87
N LEU A 470 -27.14 -33.19 4.81
CA LEU A 470 -25.74 -32.87 4.52
C LEU A 470 -25.13 -33.87 3.54
N SER A 471 -25.45 -35.16 3.67
CA SER A 471 -24.98 -36.18 2.72
C SER A 471 -25.50 -35.92 1.30
N MET A 472 -26.77 -35.52 1.16
CA MET A 472 -27.35 -35.20 -0.14
C MET A 472 -26.73 -33.93 -0.72
N PHE A 473 -26.59 -32.89 0.10
CA PHE A 473 -25.97 -31.63 -0.28
C PHE A 473 -24.56 -31.82 -0.87
N LEU A 474 -23.70 -32.57 -0.16
CA LEU A 474 -22.33 -32.83 -0.62
C LEU A 474 -22.26 -33.76 -1.84
N ALA A 475 -23.24 -34.66 -2.02
CA ALA A 475 -23.25 -35.60 -3.14
C ALA A 475 -23.78 -35.00 -4.44
N THR A 476 -24.77 -34.09 -4.37
CA THR A 476 -25.38 -33.48 -5.55
C THR A 476 -24.45 -32.42 -6.15
N GLN A 477 -24.05 -32.62 -7.40
CA GLN A 477 -23.31 -31.64 -8.19
C GLN A 477 -24.20 -30.45 -8.53
N ASN A 478 -23.63 -29.24 -8.52
CA ASN A 478 -24.31 -27.99 -8.81
C ASN A 478 -25.50 -27.62 -7.92
N LYS A 479 -25.53 -28.15 -6.69
CA LYS A 479 -26.68 -28.05 -5.80
C LYS A 479 -27.06 -26.60 -5.48
N ILE A 480 -26.08 -25.72 -5.24
CA ILE A 480 -26.34 -24.31 -4.88
C ILE A 480 -26.89 -23.57 -6.10
N ARG A 481 -26.28 -23.76 -7.27
CA ARG A 481 -26.73 -23.16 -8.53
C ARG A 481 -28.15 -23.57 -8.89
N ASP A 482 -28.45 -24.86 -8.84
CA ASP A 482 -29.75 -25.37 -9.25
C ASP A 482 -30.87 -24.94 -8.27
N GLU A 483 -30.56 -24.83 -6.97
CA GLU A 483 -31.48 -24.31 -5.95
C GLU A 483 -31.73 -22.81 -6.11
N LEU A 484 -30.68 -22.04 -6.42
CA LEU A 484 -30.79 -20.61 -6.76
C LEU A 484 -31.66 -20.41 -8.01
N GLN A 485 -31.38 -21.14 -9.10
CA GLN A 485 -32.13 -21.03 -10.35
C GLN A 485 -33.61 -21.37 -10.13
N LYS A 486 -33.90 -22.46 -9.41
CA LYS A 486 -35.27 -22.85 -9.05
C LYS A 486 -36.00 -21.74 -8.28
N THR A 487 -35.34 -21.12 -7.30
CA THR A 487 -35.94 -20.08 -6.45
C THR A 487 -36.14 -18.77 -7.22
N LEU A 488 -35.21 -18.41 -8.10
CA LEU A 488 -35.33 -17.25 -8.99
C LEU A 488 -36.46 -17.40 -10.00
N MET A 489 -36.59 -18.57 -10.64
CA MET A 489 -37.65 -18.84 -11.61
C MET A 489 -39.07 -18.75 -11.00
N ALA A 490 -39.20 -18.84 -9.68
CA ALA A 490 -40.48 -18.66 -8.99
C ALA A 490 -40.88 -17.17 -8.85
N ILE A 491 -39.99 -16.23 -9.17
CA ILE A 491 -40.21 -14.78 -9.06
C ILE A 491 -40.56 -14.21 -10.43
N GLU A 492 -41.72 -13.56 -10.55
CA GLU A 492 -42.12 -12.88 -11.80
C GLU A 492 -41.21 -11.67 -12.07
N GLY A 493 -40.56 -11.63 -13.24
CA GLY A 493 -39.77 -10.48 -13.68
C GLY A 493 -38.34 -10.40 -13.11
N TYR A 494 -37.79 -11.49 -12.57
CA TYR A 494 -36.40 -11.53 -12.07
C TYR A 494 -35.38 -11.30 -13.19
N GLU A 495 -35.70 -11.70 -14.41
CA GLU A 495 -34.88 -11.52 -15.61
C GLU A 495 -34.60 -10.04 -15.92
N ASP A 496 -35.53 -9.14 -15.61
CA ASP A 496 -35.33 -7.71 -15.84
C ASP A 496 -34.31 -7.12 -14.86
N LEU A 497 -34.32 -7.57 -13.61
CA LEU A 497 -33.34 -7.16 -12.60
C LEU A 497 -31.95 -7.73 -12.92
N LEU A 498 -31.87 -9.01 -13.31
CA LEU A 498 -30.61 -9.61 -13.76
C LEU A 498 -30.06 -8.87 -14.99
N ALA A 499 -30.92 -8.45 -15.93
CA ALA A 499 -30.49 -7.65 -17.06
C ALA A 499 -29.91 -6.29 -16.64
N ASP A 500 -30.45 -5.64 -15.62
CA ASP A 500 -29.90 -4.38 -15.08
C ASP A 500 -28.55 -4.61 -14.37
N ILE A 501 -28.39 -5.72 -13.62
CA ILE A 501 -27.10 -6.14 -13.02
C ILE A 501 -26.04 -6.40 -14.10
N ILE A 502 -26.39 -7.15 -15.15
CA ILE A 502 -25.47 -7.43 -16.27
C ILE A 502 -25.10 -6.13 -16.99
N SER A 503 -26.08 -5.25 -17.22
CA SER A 503 -25.87 -3.96 -17.88
C SER A 503 -24.89 -3.06 -17.12
N ILE A 504 -25.01 -2.97 -15.79
CA ILE A 504 -24.05 -2.20 -14.99
C ILE A 504 -22.66 -2.82 -15.03
N CYS A 505 -22.54 -4.15 -15.00
CA CYS A 505 -21.24 -4.81 -15.13
C CYS A 505 -20.58 -4.50 -16.48
N VAL A 506 -21.33 -4.56 -17.58
CA VAL A 506 -20.83 -4.21 -18.92
C VAL A 506 -20.39 -2.75 -18.96
N ASN A 507 -21.20 -1.84 -18.41
CA ASN A 507 -20.88 -0.42 -18.35
C ASN A 507 -19.60 -0.14 -17.54
N MET A 508 -19.44 -0.79 -16.39
CA MET A 508 -18.26 -0.63 -15.55
C MET A 508 -17.01 -1.21 -16.23
N TYR A 509 -17.13 -2.34 -16.93
CA TYR A 509 -16.02 -2.93 -17.68
C TYR A 509 -15.57 -2.04 -18.85
N GLU A 510 -16.50 -1.58 -19.68
CA GLU A 510 -16.20 -0.74 -20.86
C GLU A 510 -15.59 0.61 -20.49
N ASN A 511 -16.05 1.22 -19.39
CA ASN A 511 -15.55 2.51 -18.92
C ASN A 511 -14.40 2.41 -17.91
N LYS A 512 -13.85 1.21 -17.68
CA LYS A 512 -12.77 0.96 -16.71
C LYS A 512 -13.07 1.45 -15.28
N MET A 513 -14.33 1.32 -14.85
CA MET A 513 -14.79 1.69 -13.51
C MET A 513 -14.49 0.56 -12.51
N TYR A 514 -13.20 0.34 -12.26
CA TYR A 514 -12.67 -0.59 -11.26
C TYR A 514 -11.21 -0.23 -11.01
N ILE A 515 -10.68 -0.58 -9.83
CA ILE A 515 -9.24 -0.45 -9.55
C ILE A 515 -8.64 -1.81 -9.32
N GLU A 516 -9.27 -2.70 -8.55
CA GLU A 516 -8.62 -3.96 -8.22
C GLU A 516 -8.77 -5.01 -9.35
N PRO A 517 -7.76 -5.85 -9.61
CA PRO A 517 -7.87 -6.93 -10.61
C PRO A 517 -9.04 -7.90 -10.33
N SER A 518 -9.29 -8.21 -9.05
CA SER A 518 -10.39 -9.05 -8.58
C SER A 518 -11.76 -8.53 -9.03
N GLU A 519 -11.95 -7.21 -9.05
CA GLU A 519 -13.20 -6.57 -9.45
C GLU A 519 -13.45 -6.74 -10.94
N LYS A 520 -12.42 -6.51 -11.78
CA LYS A 520 -12.51 -6.77 -13.23
C LYS A 520 -12.97 -8.19 -13.51
N TYR A 521 -12.35 -9.18 -12.84
CA TYR A 521 -12.72 -10.59 -13.02
C TYR A 521 -14.13 -10.89 -12.52
N MET A 522 -14.55 -10.26 -11.42
CA MET A 522 -15.92 -10.37 -10.91
C MET A 522 -16.95 -9.87 -11.92
N LEU A 523 -16.73 -8.70 -12.56
CA LEU A 523 -17.64 -8.17 -13.58
C LEU A 523 -17.88 -9.20 -14.70
N VAL A 524 -16.80 -9.80 -15.21
CA VAL A 524 -16.89 -10.79 -16.30
C VAL A 524 -17.59 -12.08 -15.84
N LYS A 525 -17.32 -12.56 -14.62
CA LYS A 525 -18.03 -13.71 -14.04
C LYS A 525 -19.53 -13.45 -13.88
N VAL A 526 -19.91 -12.26 -13.40
CA VAL A 526 -21.31 -11.86 -13.22
C VAL A 526 -22.02 -11.75 -14.57
N MET A 527 -21.37 -11.22 -15.62
CA MET A 527 -21.95 -11.19 -16.96
C MET A 527 -22.32 -12.60 -17.45
N ALA A 528 -21.37 -13.54 -17.40
CA ALA A 528 -21.58 -14.88 -17.92
C ALA A 528 -22.58 -15.69 -17.08
N PHE A 529 -22.41 -15.72 -15.76
CA PHE A 529 -23.29 -16.48 -14.89
C PHE A 529 -24.68 -15.86 -14.77
N GLY A 530 -24.78 -14.53 -14.81
CA GLY A 530 -26.05 -13.80 -14.88
C GLY A 530 -26.83 -14.12 -16.16
N LEU A 531 -26.17 -14.16 -17.32
CA LEU A 531 -26.79 -14.58 -18.58
C LEU A 531 -27.29 -16.04 -18.50
N PHE A 532 -26.48 -16.94 -17.94
CA PHE A 532 -26.87 -18.34 -17.73
C PHE A 532 -28.11 -18.47 -16.83
N MET A 533 -28.17 -17.71 -15.73
CA MET A 533 -29.34 -17.70 -14.83
C MET A 533 -30.59 -17.09 -15.47
N MET A 534 -30.41 -16.11 -16.36
CA MET A 534 -31.51 -15.45 -17.05
C MET A 534 -32.10 -16.31 -18.19
N ASP A 535 -31.31 -17.19 -18.79
CA ASP A 535 -31.72 -18.08 -19.89
C ASP A 535 -32.47 -19.31 -19.35
N ASN A 536 -33.74 -19.44 -19.72
CA ASN A 536 -34.58 -20.55 -19.28
C ASN A 536 -35.62 -20.92 -20.36
N PRO A 537 -36.42 -21.99 -20.19
CA PRO A 537 -37.39 -22.39 -21.21
C PRO A 537 -38.46 -21.33 -21.55
N THR A 538 -38.73 -20.39 -20.63
CA THR A 538 -39.76 -19.35 -20.80
C THR A 538 -39.17 -18.01 -21.30
N ASN A 539 -37.96 -17.67 -20.86
CA ASN A 539 -37.27 -16.44 -21.22
C ASN A 539 -35.92 -16.74 -21.87
N SER A 540 -35.65 -16.10 -23.01
CA SER A 540 -34.42 -16.29 -23.77
C SER A 540 -33.58 -15.02 -23.76
N ILE A 541 -32.27 -15.17 -23.54
CA ILE A 541 -31.31 -14.05 -23.57
C ILE A 541 -31.34 -13.31 -24.92
N TYR A 542 -31.59 -14.01 -26.03
CA TYR A 542 -31.68 -13.40 -27.36
C TYR A 542 -32.91 -12.52 -27.52
N LYS A 543 -34.03 -12.84 -26.84
CA LYS A 543 -35.21 -11.96 -26.79
C LYS A 543 -34.91 -10.70 -25.97
N MET A 544 -34.11 -10.82 -24.91
CA MET A 544 -33.69 -9.66 -24.10
C MET A 544 -32.75 -8.73 -24.88
N ASP A 545 -31.87 -9.29 -25.71
CA ASP A 545 -31.01 -8.54 -26.64
C ASP A 545 -31.83 -7.82 -27.73
N GLN A 546 -32.83 -8.49 -28.31
CA GLN A 546 -33.77 -7.85 -29.26
C GLN A 546 -34.53 -6.68 -28.63
N LYS A 547 -34.89 -6.80 -27.34
CA LYS A 547 -35.50 -5.72 -26.54
C LYS A 547 -34.50 -4.64 -26.10
N LYS A 548 -33.22 -4.77 -26.45
CA LYS A 548 -32.10 -3.89 -26.04
C LYS A 548 -31.97 -3.77 -24.51
N ARG A 549 -32.38 -4.81 -23.77
CA ARG A 549 -32.20 -4.87 -22.31
C ARG A 549 -30.79 -5.31 -21.93
N ILE A 550 -30.16 -6.10 -22.78
CA ILE A 550 -28.75 -6.48 -22.72
C ILE A 550 -28.11 -6.27 -24.09
N SER A 551 -26.78 -6.34 -24.17
CA SER A 551 -26.03 -6.28 -25.42
C SER A 551 -25.11 -7.49 -25.53
N ILE A 552 -25.55 -8.51 -26.27
CA ILE A 552 -24.76 -9.73 -26.48
C ILE A 552 -23.48 -9.43 -27.24
N SER A 553 -23.51 -8.52 -28.22
CA SER A 553 -22.32 -8.16 -29.00
C SER A 553 -21.19 -7.55 -28.17
N LYS A 554 -21.52 -6.76 -27.14
CA LYS A 554 -20.53 -6.24 -26.19
C LYS A 554 -19.96 -7.35 -25.32
N ILE A 555 -20.83 -8.20 -24.79
CA ILE A 555 -20.43 -9.31 -23.91
C ILE A 555 -19.56 -10.32 -24.68
N ASP A 556 -19.90 -10.66 -25.92
CA ASP A 556 -19.10 -11.54 -26.80
C ASP A 556 -17.66 -11.04 -26.97
N ARG A 557 -17.49 -9.73 -27.21
CA ARG A 557 -16.16 -9.12 -27.28
C ARG A 557 -15.40 -9.19 -25.96
N ILE A 558 -16.07 -8.90 -24.84
CA ILE A 558 -15.46 -8.94 -23.50
C ILE A 558 -15.01 -10.36 -23.17
N LEU A 559 -15.87 -11.35 -23.40
CA LEU A 559 -15.57 -12.77 -23.16
C LEU A 559 -14.44 -13.28 -24.05
N LYS A 560 -14.30 -12.77 -25.28
CA LYS A 560 -13.16 -13.12 -26.14
C LYS A 560 -11.85 -12.44 -25.70
N GLN A 561 -11.93 -11.20 -25.24
CA GLN A 561 -10.77 -10.47 -24.75
C GLN A 561 -10.22 -11.11 -23.46
N LEU A 562 -11.12 -11.59 -22.59
CA LEU A 562 -10.78 -12.26 -21.33
C LEU A 562 -11.48 -13.63 -21.26
N GLU A 563 -10.89 -14.60 -21.95
CA GLU A 563 -11.46 -15.95 -22.11
C GLU A 563 -11.50 -16.74 -20.81
N ILE A 564 -10.51 -16.53 -19.94
CA ILE A 564 -10.34 -17.30 -18.72
C ILE A 564 -10.13 -16.32 -17.57
N VAL A 565 -10.82 -16.56 -16.45
CA VAL A 565 -10.70 -15.73 -15.25
C VAL A 565 -10.46 -16.59 -14.00
N PRO A 566 -9.76 -16.04 -12.99
CA PRO A 566 -9.68 -16.66 -11.68
C PRO A 566 -11.08 -16.81 -11.08
N LEU A 567 -11.47 -18.05 -10.80
CA LEU A 567 -12.67 -18.30 -10.03
C LEU A 567 -12.38 -18.08 -8.54
N TYR A 568 -11.44 -18.86 -8.02
CA TYR A 568 -10.93 -18.75 -6.65
C TYR A 568 -9.61 -19.52 -6.51
N GLY A 569 -8.57 -18.89 -5.95
CA GLY A 569 -7.27 -19.55 -5.85
C GLY A 569 -6.64 -19.85 -7.21
N ASP A 570 -6.09 -21.06 -7.35
CA ASP A 570 -5.62 -21.63 -8.62
C ASP A 570 -6.74 -22.23 -9.49
N MET A 571 -8.00 -22.20 -9.03
CA MET A 571 -9.14 -22.65 -9.81
C MET A 571 -9.56 -21.58 -10.81
N GLN A 572 -9.61 -21.95 -12.08
CA GLN A 572 -9.96 -21.07 -13.20
C GLN A 572 -11.34 -21.41 -13.75
N VAL A 573 -11.99 -20.45 -14.40
CA VAL A 573 -13.22 -20.68 -15.14
C VAL A 573 -13.16 -20.00 -16.50
N ALA A 574 -13.65 -20.68 -17.53
CA ALA A 574 -13.92 -20.08 -18.84
C ALA A 574 -15.36 -19.57 -18.84
N PRO A 575 -15.62 -18.25 -18.71
CA PRO A 575 -16.99 -17.76 -18.50
C PRO A 575 -17.93 -18.08 -19.68
N TYR A 576 -17.39 -18.13 -20.91
CA TYR A 576 -18.15 -18.54 -22.09
C TYR A 576 -18.73 -19.97 -22.00
N GLN A 577 -18.15 -20.83 -21.17
CA GLN A 577 -18.67 -22.18 -20.94
C GLN A 577 -20.04 -22.17 -20.24
N TYR A 578 -20.36 -21.14 -19.45
CA TYR A 578 -21.72 -20.98 -18.91
C TYR A 578 -22.72 -20.70 -20.03
N ILE A 579 -22.33 -19.91 -21.02
CA ILE A 579 -23.17 -19.59 -22.18
C ILE A 579 -23.42 -20.83 -23.04
N LYS A 580 -22.39 -21.64 -23.30
CA LYS A 580 -22.53 -22.92 -24.05
C LYS A 580 -23.47 -23.92 -23.38
N LYS A 581 -23.62 -23.83 -22.06
CA LYS A 581 -24.51 -24.69 -21.26
C LYS A 581 -25.92 -24.12 -21.11
N SER A 582 -26.21 -22.95 -21.68
CA SER A 582 -27.53 -22.32 -21.58
C SER A 582 -28.57 -23.07 -22.42
N VAL A 583 -29.84 -22.98 -22.01
CA VAL A 583 -30.94 -23.77 -22.60
C VAL A 583 -31.19 -23.40 -24.07
N ASN A 584 -31.07 -22.12 -24.41
CA ASN A 584 -31.39 -21.61 -25.74
C ASN A 584 -30.14 -21.37 -26.61
N TYR A 585 -28.96 -21.86 -26.22
CA TYR A 585 -27.68 -21.54 -26.83
C TYR A 585 -27.67 -21.64 -28.38
N ASP A 586 -27.24 -20.55 -29.01
CA ASP A 586 -27.03 -20.40 -30.46
C ASP A 586 -25.64 -19.82 -30.72
N ALA A 587 -24.74 -20.66 -31.27
CA ALA A 587 -23.36 -20.32 -31.59
C ALA A 587 -23.23 -19.16 -32.59
N SER A 588 -24.21 -18.98 -33.49
CA SER A 588 -24.17 -17.92 -34.51
C SER A 588 -24.22 -16.50 -33.92
N LYS A 589 -24.64 -16.38 -32.66
CA LYS A 589 -24.75 -15.10 -31.92
C LYS A 589 -23.47 -14.72 -31.17
N TRP A 590 -22.45 -15.57 -31.19
CA TRP A 590 -21.19 -15.39 -30.47
C TRP A 590 -19.97 -15.50 -31.41
N PRO A 591 -19.92 -14.70 -32.49
CA PRO A 591 -18.90 -14.84 -33.53
C PRO A 591 -17.46 -14.62 -33.02
N GLU A 592 -17.24 -13.75 -32.04
CA GLU A 592 -15.90 -13.52 -31.51
C GLU A 592 -15.44 -14.69 -30.63
N CYS A 593 -16.30 -15.17 -29.73
CA CYS A 593 -16.00 -16.32 -28.87
C CYS A 593 -15.88 -17.65 -29.64
N GLU A 594 -16.65 -17.84 -30.71
CA GLU A 594 -16.53 -19.00 -31.61
C GLU A 594 -15.35 -18.88 -32.60
N SER A 595 -14.69 -17.72 -32.67
CA SER A 595 -13.54 -17.55 -33.54
C SER A 595 -12.32 -18.34 -33.03
N SER A 596 -11.56 -18.91 -33.98
CA SER A 596 -10.29 -19.60 -33.70
C SER A 596 -9.12 -18.66 -33.40
N LYS A 597 -9.37 -17.34 -33.33
CA LYS A 597 -8.32 -16.37 -32.97
C LYS A 597 -7.88 -16.62 -31.53
N VAL A 598 -6.59 -16.63 -31.28
CA VAL A 598 -6.06 -16.75 -29.91
C VAL A 598 -6.40 -15.48 -29.14
N SER A 599 -6.81 -15.63 -27.88
CA SER A 599 -7.09 -14.47 -27.03
C SER A 599 -5.84 -13.60 -26.81
N PRO A 600 -6.01 -12.26 -26.77
CA PRO A 600 -4.96 -11.35 -26.34
C PRO A 600 -4.38 -11.70 -24.96
N GLN A 601 -5.17 -12.37 -24.12
CA GLN A 601 -4.79 -12.85 -22.80
C GLN A 601 -3.53 -13.73 -22.78
N SER A 602 -3.25 -14.44 -23.88
CA SER A 602 -2.11 -15.35 -23.98
C SER A 602 -0.77 -14.66 -24.29
N ASN A 603 -0.76 -13.35 -24.56
CA ASN A 603 0.41 -12.65 -25.08
C ASN A 603 0.83 -11.45 -24.22
N ILE A 604 1.71 -11.70 -23.24
CA ILE A 604 2.32 -10.63 -22.43
C ILE A 604 3.35 -9.81 -23.21
N LEU A 605 4.03 -10.39 -24.20
CA LEU A 605 5.11 -9.73 -24.93
C LEU A 605 4.63 -8.51 -25.73
N ALA A 606 3.40 -8.56 -26.24
CA ALA A 606 2.78 -7.42 -26.92
C ALA A 606 2.55 -6.20 -26.01
N HIS A 607 2.51 -6.41 -24.70
CA HIS A 607 2.24 -5.37 -23.71
C HIS A 607 3.51 -4.86 -23.02
N LEU A 608 4.66 -5.50 -23.23
CA LEU A 608 5.88 -5.19 -22.49
C LEU A 608 6.42 -3.79 -22.78
N GLU A 609 6.49 -3.39 -24.05
CA GLU A 609 7.02 -2.07 -24.41
C GLU A 609 6.14 -0.90 -23.90
N PRO A 610 4.80 -0.93 -24.07
CA PRO A 610 3.93 0.06 -23.44
C PRO A 610 4.10 0.14 -21.91
N ILE A 611 4.27 -1.01 -21.23
CA ILE A 611 4.48 -1.04 -19.78
C ILE A 611 5.79 -0.32 -19.40
N ARG A 612 6.87 -0.53 -20.14
CA ARG A 612 8.17 0.14 -19.91
C ARG A 612 8.06 1.65 -20.08
N GLU A 613 7.39 2.10 -21.15
CA GLU A 613 7.17 3.53 -21.41
C GLU A 613 6.34 4.19 -20.29
N ASP A 614 5.25 3.54 -19.89
CA ASP A 614 4.40 4.01 -18.80
C ASP A 614 5.15 4.05 -17.46
N HIS A 615 5.93 3.01 -17.16
CA HIS A 615 6.75 2.91 -15.96
C HIS A 615 7.78 4.04 -15.88
N MET A 616 8.54 4.25 -16.97
CA MET A 616 9.54 5.33 -17.05
C MET A 616 8.90 6.71 -16.90
N SER A 617 7.78 6.95 -17.59
CA SER A 617 7.03 8.21 -17.53
C SER A 617 6.52 8.48 -16.12
N TYR A 618 5.90 7.49 -15.47
CA TYR A 618 5.33 7.64 -14.14
C TYR A 618 6.39 7.83 -13.07
N ILE A 619 7.44 7.00 -13.04
CA ILE A 619 8.51 7.11 -12.04
C ILE A 619 9.24 8.45 -12.14
N SER A 620 9.44 8.98 -13.35
CA SER A 620 10.05 10.30 -13.53
C SER A 620 9.21 11.39 -12.88
N GLN A 621 7.89 11.34 -13.02
CA GLN A 621 6.96 12.27 -12.39
C GLN A 621 6.92 12.09 -10.86
N LEU A 622 6.81 10.86 -10.39
CA LEU A 622 6.80 10.51 -8.97
C LEU A 622 8.07 10.99 -8.26
N SER A 623 9.25 10.74 -8.86
CA SER A 623 10.54 11.11 -8.29
C SER A 623 10.68 12.61 -8.10
N ARG A 624 10.17 13.41 -9.04
CA ARG A 624 10.15 14.88 -8.91
C ARG A 624 9.37 15.32 -7.66
N HIS A 625 8.18 14.78 -7.43
CA HIS A 625 7.37 15.12 -6.27
C HIS A 625 7.93 14.54 -4.96
N SER A 626 8.56 13.37 -5.01
CA SER A 626 9.26 12.77 -3.87
C SER A 626 10.43 13.63 -3.41
N ASN A 627 11.30 14.05 -4.35
CA ASN A 627 12.46 14.89 -4.05
C ASN A 627 12.04 16.23 -3.49
N GLU A 628 10.98 16.84 -4.04
CA GLU A 628 10.40 18.07 -3.51
C GLU A 628 9.90 17.87 -2.07
N ALA A 629 9.20 16.78 -1.79
CA ALA A 629 8.66 16.50 -0.46
C ALA A 629 9.75 16.22 0.60
N ILE A 630 10.89 15.65 0.20
CA ILE A 630 12.01 15.35 1.10
C ILE A 630 12.89 16.58 1.35
N THR A 631 13.18 17.35 0.30
CA THR A 631 14.11 18.50 0.39
C THR A 631 13.47 19.77 0.91
N THR A 632 12.14 19.93 0.81
CA THR A 632 11.48 21.17 1.22
C THR A 632 10.71 21.01 2.53
N THR A 633 11.14 21.72 3.57
CA THR A 633 10.32 21.90 4.78
C THR A 633 9.27 22.96 4.49
N ARG A 634 8.03 22.56 4.23
CA ARG A 634 6.94 23.50 3.88
C ARG A 634 6.31 24.10 5.14
N GLU A 635 6.40 25.43 5.27
CA GLU A 635 5.70 26.20 6.32
C GLU A 635 4.20 26.40 6.02
N THR A 636 3.80 26.40 4.74
CA THR A 636 2.42 26.60 4.30
C THR A 636 1.79 25.34 3.71
N PRO A 637 0.49 25.09 3.94
CA PRO A 637 -0.23 24.00 3.29
C PRO A 637 -0.20 24.10 1.76
N ARG A 638 -0.25 22.95 1.08
CA ARG A 638 -0.34 22.88 -0.38
C ARG A 638 -1.61 23.57 -0.91
N SER A 639 -1.50 24.17 -2.09
CA SER A 639 -2.63 24.74 -2.83
C SER A 639 -3.59 23.65 -3.33
N ASP A 640 -4.84 24.03 -3.66
CA ASP A 640 -5.84 23.10 -4.20
C ASP A 640 -5.37 22.43 -5.51
N ALA A 641 -4.64 23.16 -6.36
CA ALA A 641 -4.07 22.63 -7.60
C ALA A 641 -2.99 21.57 -7.33
N GLU A 642 -2.04 21.84 -6.44
CA GLU A 642 -1.01 20.85 -6.07
C GLU A 642 -1.62 19.60 -5.41
N ASN A 643 -2.63 19.78 -4.56
CA ASN A 643 -3.34 18.65 -3.94
C ASN A 643 -4.04 17.78 -4.99
N LYS A 644 -4.64 18.42 -6.01
CA LYS A 644 -5.25 17.73 -7.14
C LYS A 644 -4.22 16.97 -7.96
N ASP A 645 -3.09 17.59 -8.30
CA ASP A 645 -2.03 16.93 -9.07
C ASP A 645 -1.49 15.67 -8.35
N LEU A 646 -1.28 15.75 -7.03
CA LEU A 646 -0.86 14.61 -6.22
C LEU A 646 -1.95 13.53 -6.09
N TYR A 647 -3.23 13.92 -5.99
CA TYR A 647 -4.35 12.98 -6.02
C TYR A 647 -4.41 12.24 -7.36
N GLU A 648 -4.29 12.94 -8.49
CA GLU A 648 -4.29 12.35 -9.83
C GLU A 648 -3.08 11.43 -10.03
N LEU A 649 -1.92 11.80 -9.50
CA LEU A 649 -0.72 10.96 -9.50
C LEU A 649 -0.92 9.68 -8.69
N ALA A 650 -1.51 9.76 -7.49
CA ALA A 650 -1.81 8.60 -6.65
C ALA A 650 -2.78 7.63 -7.35
N LEU A 651 -3.88 8.16 -7.90
CA LEU A 651 -4.88 7.38 -8.63
C LEU A 651 -4.27 6.70 -9.87
N ARG A 652 -3.49 7.43 -10.66
CA ARG A 652 -2.80 6.88 -11.83
C ARG A 652 -1.83 5.78 -11.45
N GLY A 653 -1.11 5.92 -10.33
CA GLY A 653 -0.23 4.88 -9.81
C GLY A 653 -0.96 3.59 -9.47
N LEU A 654 -2.11 3.70 -8.77
CA LEU A 654 -2.97 2.55 -8.47
C LEU A 654 -3.45 1.85 -9.75
N GLN A 655 -3.89 2.63 -10.75
CA GLN A 655 -4.35 2.12 -12.03
C GLN A 655 -3.24 1.42 -12.82
N LEU A 656 -2.01 1.95 -12.82
CA LEU A 656 -0.86 1.33 -13.47
C LEU A 656 -0.48 0.01 -12.79
N CYS A 657 -0.32 0.02 -11.47
CA CYS A 657 -0.06 -1.18 -10.68
C CYS A 657 -1.09 -2.27 -10.95
N SER A 658 -2.38 -1.91 -10.94
CA SER A 658 -3.46 -2.85 -11.24
C SER A 658 -3.40 -3.37 -12.67
N SER A 659 -3.20 -2.49 -13.65
CA SER A 659 -3.11 -2.86 -15.07
C SER A 659 -1.98 -3.86 -15.32
N TRP A 660 -0.81 -3.64 -14.73
CA TRP A 660 0.34 -4.53 -14.87
C TRP A 660 0.12 -5.87 -14.16
N THR A 661 -0.44 -5.85 -12.94
CA THR A 661 -0.84 -7.07 -12.22
C THR A 661 -1.85 -7.89 -13.02
N GLN A 662 -2.83 -7.23 -13.65
CA GLN A 662 -3.79 -7.88 -14.54
C GLN A 662 -3.08 -8.63 -15.67
N GLN A 663 -2.08 -8.04 -16.34
CA GLN A 663 -1.36 -8.71 -17.43
C GLN A 663 -0.68 -10.01 -16.98
N VAL A 664 -0.02 -9.99 -15.82
CA VAL A 664 0.65 -11.18 -15.25
C VAL A 664 -0.37 -12.25 -14.87
N MET A 665 -1.41 -11.85 -14.12
CA MET A 665 -2.41 -12.79 -13.61
C MET A 665 -3.29 -13.37 -14.71
N GLU A 666 -3.60 -12.59 -15.74
CA GLU A 666 -4.38 -13.01 -16.89
C GLU A 666 -3.61 -14.03 -17.73
N LEU A 667 -2.33 -13.80 -18.02
CA LEU A 667 -1.48 -14.79 -18.69
C LEU A 667 -1.40 -16.08 -17.88
N TYR A 668 -1.10 -15.97 -16.58
CA TYR A 668 -1.01 -17.12 -15.68
C TYR A 668 -2.28 -17.97 -15.69
N THR A 669 -3.42 -17.31 -15.54
CA THR A 669 -4.74 -17.93 -15.56
C THR A 669 -5.03 -18.64 -16.88
N TRP A 670 -4.71 -17.99 -18.01
CA TRP A 670 -4.92 -18.56 -19.33
C TRP A 670 -4.08 -19.83 -19.53
N LYS A 671 -2.82 -19.81 -19.10
CA LYS A 671 -1.89 -20.94 -19.19
C LYS A 671 -2.31 -22.12 -18.31
N LEU A 672 -2.88 -21.86 -17.12
CA LEU A 672 -3.35 -22.92 -16.24
C LEU A 672 -4.43 -23.82 -16.88
N LEU A 673 -5.36 -23.25 -17.65
CA LEU A 673 -6.43 -23.99 -18.32
C LEU A 673 -6.05 -24.48 -19.73
N ASN A 674 -4.89 -24.07 -20.25
CA ASN A 674 -4.35 -24.49 -21.54
C ASN A 674 -2.96 -25.13 -21.36
N PRO A 675 -2.87 -26.33 -20.76
CA PRO A 675 -1.60 -27.05 -20.63
C PRO A 675 -1.01 -27.38 -22.01
N VAL A 676 0.32 -27.48 -22.06
CA VAL A 676 0.99 -27.94 -23.28
C VAL A 676 0.50 -29.34 -23.68
N ASP A 677 0.11 -29.48 -24.94
CA ASP A 677 -0.35 -30.75 -25.51
C ASP A 677 0.85 -31.61 -25.95
N ASN A 678 0.92 -32.84 -25.43
CA ASN A 678 1.95 -33.82 -25.75
C ASN A 678 1.81 -34.35 -27.19
N HIS A 679 0.62 -34.23 -27.81
CA HIS A 679 0.36 -34.77 -29.14
C HIS A 679 0.72 -33.82 -30.28
N ASN A 680 0.73 -32.52 -30.04
CA ASN A 680 0.96 -31.50 -31.08
C ASN A 680 2.41 -31.00 -31.20
N ASN A 681 3.38 -31.64 -30.53
CA ASN A 681 4.80 -31.26 -30.56
C ASN A 681 5.07 -29.76 -30.32
N GLN A 682 4.20 -29.06 -29.56
CA GLN A 682 4.33 -27.61 -29.34
C GLN A 682 5.56 -27.25 -28.50
N ASN A 683 6.05 -28.17 -27.66
CA ASN A 683 7.28 -27.99 -26.91
C ASN A 683 8.06 -29.32 -26.83
N ALA A 684 9.15 -29.42 -27.60
CA ALA A 684 9.97 -30.63 -27.69
C ALA A 684 10.60 -31.07 -26.35
N ASN A 685 10.64 -30.18 -25.37
CA ASN A 685 11.22 -30.41 -24.04
C ASN A 685 10.21 -30.91 -23.00
N CYS A 686 8.93 -31.06 -23.35
CA CYS A 686 7.89 -31.55 -22.43
C CYS A 686 7.81 -33.08 -22.46
N PRO A 687 8.08 -33.79 -21.34
CA PRO A 687 7.95 -35.24 -21.27
C PRO A 687 6.51 -35.72 -21.51
N PRO A 688 6.31 -36.89 -22.15
CA PRO A 688 4.96 -37.42 -22.40
C PRO A 688 4.23 -37.85 -21.12
N ASP A 689 4.97 -38.12 -20.04
CA ASP A 689 4.48 -38.51 -18.71
C ASP A 689 4.32 -37.33 -17.74
N ALA A 690 4.62 -36.10 -18.19
CA ALA A 690 4.50 -34.90 -17.37
C ALA A 690 3.05 -34.69 -16.88
N GLU A 691 2.90 -34.46 -15.57
CA GLU A 691 1.59 -34.26 -14.96
C GLU A 691 0.95 -32.94 -15.39
N GLU A 692 -0.37 -32.84 -15.31
CA GLU A 692 -1.13 -31.70 -15.84
C GLU A 692 -0.64 -30.35 -15.29
N TYR A 693 -0.40 -30.24 -13.97
CA TYR A 693 0.09 -29.00 -13.39
C TYR A 693 1.48 -28.61 -13.90
N GLU A 694 2.38 -29.57 -14.10
CA GLU A 694 3.72 -29.33 -14.65
C GLU A 694 3.66 -28.86 -16.11
N ARG A 695 2.73 -29.42 -16.90
CA ARG A 695 2.45 -28.99 -18.28
C ARG A 695 1.78 -27.63 -18.36
N SER A 696 1.01 -27.25 -17.35
CA SER A 696 0.39 -25.93 -17.22
C SER A 696 1.35 -24.84 -16.74
N THR A 697 2.38 -25.20 -15.96
CA THR A 697 3.37 -24.27 -15.42
C THR A 697 4.73 -24.40 -16.11
N ARG A 698 5.61 -25.28 -15.61
CA ARG A 698 7.02 -25.42 -15.97
C ARG A 698 7.28 -25.39 -17.48
N TYR A 699 6.49 -26.13 -18.24
CA TYR A 699 6.67 -26.30 -19.69
C TYR A 699 5.86 -25.32 -20.54
N ASN A 700 5.00 -24.49 -19.95
CA ASN A 700 4.06 -23.63 -20.67
C ASN A 700 4.57 -22.19 -20.92
N TYR A 701 5.78 -21.88 -20.47
CA TYR A 701 6.40 -20.56 -20.64
C TYR A 701 7.71 -20.67 -21.41
N SER A 702 7.82 -19.89 -22.49
CA SER A 702 9.07 -19.64 -23.19
C SER A 702 10.03 -18.79 -22.35
N SER A 703 11.32 -18.81 -22.71
CA SER A 703 12.34 -17.98 -22.04
C SER A 703 11.97 -16.49 -22.06
N ALA A 704 11.49 -15.99 -23.20
CA ALA A 704 11.07 -14.60 -23.35
C ALA A 704 9.86 -14.25 -22.47
N GLU A 705 8.86 -15.12 -22.38
CA GLU A 705 7.70 -14.91 -21.48
C GLU A 705 8.14 -14.88 -20.01
N LYS A 706 9.04 -15.77 -19.59
CA LYS A 706 9.56 -15.77 -18.21
C LYS A 706 10.24 -14.45 -17.86
N PHE A 707 11.14 -13.96 -18.72
CA PHE A 707 11.80 -12.66 -18.51
C PHE A 707 10.81 -11.50 -18.50
N ALA A 708 9.83 -11.48 -19.42
CA ALA A 708 8.80 -10.45 -19.43
C ALA A 708 7.97 -10.45 -18.14
N ILE A 709 7.59 -11.63 -17.61
CA ILE A 709 6.88 -11.74 -16.33
C ILE A 709 7.75 -11.21 -15.20
N ILE A 710 9.03 -11.60 -15.13
CA ILE A 710 9.97 -11.14 -14.10
C ILE A 710 10.07 -9.61 -14.12
N GLU A 711 10.28 -9.03 -15.30
CA GLU A 711 10.42 -7.58 -15.48
C GLU A 711 9.16 -6.84 -15.02
N VAL A 712 7.97 -7.32 -15.42
CA VAL A 712 6.69 -6.73 -15.00
C VAL A 712 6.46 -6.87 -13.50
N ILE A 713 6.77 -8.03 -12.90
CA ILE A 713 6.67 -8.23 -11.45
C ILE A 713 7.59 -7.24 -10.72
N ALA A 714 8.82 -7.08 -11.18
CA ALA A 714 9.77 -6.15 -10.55
C ALA A 714 9.34 -4.68 -10.71
N MET A 715 8.78 -4.29 -11.86
CA MET A 715 8.16 -2.97 -12.04
C MET A 715 6.97 -2.74 -11.10
N ILE A 716 6.09 -3.73 -10.93
CA ILE A 716 4.96 -3.67 -9.98
C ILE A 716 5.47 -3.48 -8.54
N LYS A 717 6.43 -4.30 -8.11
CA LYS A 717 6.96 -4.27 -6.74
C LYS A 717 7.81 -3.04 -6.45
N GLY A 718 8.65 -2.62 -7.40
CA GLY A 718 9.41 -1.37 -7.33
C GLY A 718 8.50 -0.15 -7.22
N LEU A 719 7.47 -0.06 -8.08
CA LEU A 719 6.50 1.03 -8.02
C LEU A 719 5.69 1.00 -6.71
N GLN A 720 5.26 -0.18 -6.25
CA GLN A 720 4.56 -0.35 -4.98
C GLN A 720 5.38 0.24 -3.82
N LEU A 721 6.68 -0.06 -3.77
CA LEU A 721 7.60 0.46 -2.74
C LEU A 721 7.70 1.99 -2.81
N LEU A 722 7.88 2.57 -4.00
CA LEU A 722 7.99 4.02 -4.17
C LEU A 722 6.69 4.74 -3.78
N MET A 723 5.54 4.19 -4.14
CA MET A 723 4.23 4.74 -3.78
C MET A 723 3.97 4.69 -2.27
N LEU A 724 4.39 3.62 -1.60
CA LEU A 724 4.30 3.51 -0.13
C LEU A 724 5.21 4.53 0.58
N ARG A 725 6.40 4.81 0.05
CA ARG A 725 7.26 5.88 0.62
C ARG A 725 6.61 7.26 0.55
N MET A 726 5.75 7.49 -0.45
CA MET A 726 4.99 8.72 -0.62
C MET A 726 3.60 8.70 0.04
N GLU A 727 3.25 7.64 0.79
CA GLU A 727 1.92 7.46 1.37
C GLU A 727 1.46 8.67 2.19
N SER A 728 2.31 9.19 3.08
CA SER A 728 1.95 10.32 3.94
C SER A 728 1.61 11.58 3.13
N VAL A 729 2.35 11.82 2.05
CA VAL A 729 2.16 12.92 1.12
C VAL A 729 0.87 12.74 0.33
N PHE A 730 0.65 11.53 -0.21
CA PHE A 730 -0.57 11.20 -0.95
C PHE A 730 -1.80 11.32 -0.07
N MET A 731 -1.79 10.74 1.13
CA MET A 731 -2.95 10.75 2.02
C MET A 731 -3.34 12.16 2.46
N ASP A 732 -2.38 13.05 2.74
CA ASP A 732 -2.67 14.47 3.01
C ASP A 732 -3.29 15.17 1.79
N ALA A 733 -2.71 14.98 0.60
CA ALA A 733 -3.21 15.60 -0.62
C ALA A 733 -4.60 15.08 -1.04
N ILE A 734 -4.80 13.76 -1.00
CA ILE A 734 -6.05 13.07 -1.31
C ILE A 734 -7.19 13.60 -0.43
N ARG A 735 -6.98 13.64 0.90
CA ARG A 735 -8.00 14.11 1.84
C ARG A 735 -8.38 15.56 1.60
N ARG A 736 -7.39 16.43 1.36
CA ARG A 736 -7.61 17.85 1.06
C ARG A 736 -8.33 18.05 -0.28
N HIS A 737 -7.91 17.35 -1.32
CA HIS A 737 -8.52 17.43 -2.64
C HIS A 737 -9.98 16.96 -2.61
N ILE A 738 -10.24 15.76 -2.06
CA ILE A 738 -11.59 15.20 -1.96
C ILE A 738 -12.50 16.11 -1.13
N TYR A 739 -12.00 16.66 -0.02
CA TYR A 739 -12.77 17.62 0.78
C TYR A 739 -13.11 18.87 -0.02
N ALA A 740 -12.13 19.46 -0.72
CA ALA A 740 -12.33 20.66 -1.52
C ALA A 740 -13.35 20.44 -2.64
N GLU A 741 -13.21 19.36 -3.41
CA GLU A 741 -14.14 19.00 -4.49
C GLU A 741 -15.56 18.74 -3.96
N LEU A 742 -15.70 18.00 -2.85
CA LEU A 742 -16.99 17.75 -2.23
C LEU A 742 -17.65 19.05 -1.74
N GLN A 743 -16.92 19.89 -1.02
CA GLN A 743 -17.46 21.12 -0.45
C GLN A 743 -17.78 22.16 -1.53
N ASP A 744 -16.92 22.32 -2.55
CA ASP A 744 -17.18 23.22 -3.68
C ASP A 744 -18.41 22.74 -4.47
N PHE A 745 -18.56 21.43 -4.65
CA PHE A 745 -19.76 20.88 -5.28
C PHE A 745 -21.03 21.20 -4.48
N VAL A 746 -21.08 20.90 -3.18
CA VAL A 746 -22.31 21.06 -2.39
C VAL A 746 -22.61 22.50 -1.98
N GLN A 747 -21.58 23.34 -1.80
CA GLN A 747 -21.75 24.74 -1.39
C GLN A 747 -21.88 25.70 -2.57
N LEU A 748 -21.25 25.42 -3.71
CA LEU A 748 -21.23 26.33 -4.87
C LEU A 748 -22.02 25.76 -6.05
N VAL A 749 -21.66 24.57 -6.53
CA VAL A 749 -22.25 24.00 -7.77
C VAL A 749 -23.74 23.69 -7.59
N LEU A 750 -24.13 23.11 -6.46
CA LEU A 750 -25.54 22.76 -6.18
C LEU A 750 -26.44 23.98 -5.90
N ARG A 751 -25.92 25.20 -5.76
CA ARG A 751 -26.74 26.42 -5.55
C ARG A 751 -27.72 26.65 -6.70
N ASP A 752 -27.24 26.56 -7.95
CA ASP A 752 -28.09 26.84 -9.12
C ASP A 752 -29.16 25.75 -9.35
N PRO A 753 -28.86 24.43 -9.20
CA PRO A 753 -29.88 23.38 -9.13
C PRO A 753 -30.96 23.65 -8.07
N VAL A 754 -30.58 24.02 -6.84
CA VAL A 754 -31.53 24.36 -5.76
C VAL A 754 -32.40 25.56 -6.16
N ARG A 755 -31.78 26.64 -6.65
CA ARG A 755 -32.47 27.84 -7.10
C ARG A 755 -33.52 27.53 -8.16
N LYS A 756 -33.17 26.73 -9.17
CA LYS A 756 -34.08 26.34 -10.24
C LYS A 756 -35.20 25.43 -9.74
N ALA A 757 -34.90 24.48 -8.85
CA ALA A 757 -35.91 23.62 -8.25
C ALA A 757 -36.94 24.45 -7.46
N ILE A 758 -36.50 25.42 -6.66
CA ILE A 758 -37.39 26.34 -5.91
C ILE A 758 -38.19 27.21 -6.88
N LYS A 759 -37.55 27.82 -7.88
CA LYS A 759 -38.22 28.67 -8.87
C LYS A 759 -39.27 27.92 -9.69
N LYS A 760 -38.97 26.68 -10.11
CA LYS A 760 -39.88 25.82 -10.87
C LYS A 760 -40.88 25.06 -9.97
N LYS A 761 -40.83 25.23 -8.64
CA LYS A 761 -41.63 24.49 -7.65
C LYS A 761 -41.51 22.97 -7.80
N ASN A 762 -40.31 22.48 -8.11
CA ASN A 762 -40.03 21.05 -8.17
C ASN A 762 -39.54 20.56 -6.79
N ASP A 763 -40.49 20.21 -5.93
CA ASP A 763 -40.20 19.83 -4.54
C ASP A 763 -39.36 18.55 -4.43
N VAL A 764 -39.52 17.60 -5.36
CA VAL A 764 -38.76 16.33 -5.32
C VAL A 764 -37.27 16.59 -5.54
N ILE A 765 -36.91 17.33 -6.60
CA ILE A 765 -35.50 17.68 -6.86
C ILE A 765 -34.95 18.55 -5.73
N LYS A 766 -35.74 19.51 -5.23
CA LYS A 766 -35.34 20.36 -4.11
C LYS A 766 -34.99 19.51 -2.88
N VAL A 767 -35.85 18.56 -2.51
CA VAL A 767 -35.62 17.69 -1.33
C VAL A 767 -34.35 16.87 -1.49
N ILE A 768 -34.12 16.25 -2.66
CA ILE A 768 -32.93 15.42 -2.89
C ILE A 768 -31.66 16.26 -2.86
N VAL A 769 -31.62 17.39 -3.58
CA VAL A 769 -30.43 18.25 -3.61
C VAL A 769 -30.15 18.86 -2.23
N MET A 770 -31.18 19.25 -1.48
CA MET A 770 -31.00 19.72 -0.11
C MET A 770 -30.55 18.60 0.84
N ALA A 771 -31.03 17.36 0.66
CA ALA A 771 -30.56 16.21 1.43
C ALA A 771 -29.07 15.93 1.18
N VAL A 772 -28.61 16.01 -0.08
CA VAL A 772 -27.19 15.92 -0.44
C VAL A 772 -26.37 16.99 0.30
N ARG A 773 -26.83 18.25 0.26
CA ARG A 773 -26.15 19.36 0.97
C ARG A 773 -26.10 19.09 2.48
N ASN A 774 -27.24 18.83 3.11
CA ASN A 774 -27.33 18.63 4.57
C ASN A 774 -26.50 17.43 5.07
N THR A 775 -26.29 16.41 4.24
CA THR A 775 -25.54 15.20 4.62
C THR A 775 -24.05 15.48 4.86
N CYS A 776 -23.46 16.40 4.09
CA CYS A 776 -22.01 16.54 4.03
C CYS A 776 -21.50 17.99 4.01
N VAL A 777 -22.37 18.99 4.01
CA VAL A 777 -21.95 20.40 4.00
C VAL A 777 -21.29 20.80 5.31
N ASP A 778 -20.13 21.44 5.19
CA ASP A 778 -19.39 22.01 6.30
C ASP A 778 -19.22 23.52 6.08
N TRP A 779 -20.15 24.29 6.62
CA TRP A 779 -20.13 25.74 6.51
C TRP A 779 -19.01 26.32 7.39
N LEU A 780 -18.27 27.30 6.87
CA LEU A 780 -17.15 27.94 7.60
C LEU A 780 -17.57 28.47 9.00
N ARG A 781 -18.81 28.96 9.14
CA ARG A 781 -19.38 29.47 10.40
C ARG A 781 -20.32 28.48 11.10
N GLY A 782 -20.36 27.22 10.65
CA GLY A 782 -21.25 26.19 11.15
C GLY A 782 -22.73 26.35 10.77
N VAL A 783 -23.11 27.43 10.07
CA VAL A 783 -24.49 27.73 9.68
C VAL A 783 -24.58 28.11 8.20
N GLU A 784 -25.68 27.69 7.56
CA GLU A 784 -25.96 28.04 6.16
C GLU A 784 -26.20 29.56 6.02
N PRO A 785 -25.62 30.21 4.98
CA PRO A 785 -25.85 31.63 4.72
C PRO A 785 -27.34 31.95 4.45
N GLN A 786 -28.00 32.61 5.42
CA GLN A 786 -29.43 32.98 5.33
C GLN A 786 -29.73 34.00 4.22
N GLU A 787 -28.70 34.71 3.76
CA GLU A 787 -28.78 35.73 2.73
C GLU A 787 -28.71 35.17 1.31
N ASP A 788 -28.45 33.86 1.13
CA ASP A 788 -28.28 33.26 -0.19
C ASP A 788 -29.55 33.43 -1.06
N PRO A 789 -29.49 34.19 -2.17
CA PRO A 789 -30.63 34.39 -3.06
C PRO A 789 -31.12 33.09 -3.71
N ALA A 790 -30.23 32.09 -3.87
CA ALA A 790 -30.56 30.78 -4.43
C ALA A 790 -31.63 30.06 -3.59
N MET A 791 -31.55 30.18 -2.26
CA MET A 791 -32.52 29.61 -1.30
C MET A 791 -33.90 30.27 -1.38
N LYS A 792 -34.00 31.44 -2.02
CA LYS A 792 -35.26 32.15 -2.31
C LYS A 792 -35.69 32.00 -3.78
N GLY A 793 -34.99 31.19 -4.58
CA GLY A 793 -35.23 31.01 -6.01
C GLY A 793 -34.81 32.21 -6.88
N LYS A 794 -34.11 33.19 -6.31
CA LYS A 794 -33.65 34.41 -6.98
C LYS A 794 -32.24 34.22 -7.54
N LYS A 795 -31.91 34.94 -8.62
CA LYS A 795 -30.54 34.99 -9.16
C LYS A 795 -29.63 35.76 -8.20
N ASP A 796 -28.33 35.53 -8.33
CA ASP A 796 -27.31 36.33 -7.66
C ASP A 796 -27.40 37.80 -8.10
N PRO A 797 -27.06 38.76 -7.22
CA PRO A 797 -26.98 40.17 -7.57
C PRO A 797 -25.90 40.41 -8.64
N ASP A 798 -25.87 41.59 -9.26
CA ASP A 798 -24.94 41.90 -10.35
C ASP A 798 -23.45 41.77 -9.94
N ASP A 799 -23.14 42.03 -8.67
CA ASP A 799 -21.80 41.84 -8.08
C ASP A 799 -21.50 40.39 -7.63
N GLY A 800 -22.46 39.47 -7.80
CA GLY A 800 -22.40 38.08 -7.40
C GLY A 800 -22.66 37.83 -5.90
N PHE A 801 -22.91 36.57 -5.53
CA PHE A 801 -22.99 36.14 -4.13
C PHE A 801 -21.81 35.21 -3.81
N GLN A 802 -20.91 35.66 -2.93
CA GLN A 802 -19.69 34.92 -2.60
C GLN A 802 -19.86 34.08 -1.34
N ILE A 803 -19.54 32.78 -1.46
CA ILE A 803 -19.45 31.86 -0.34
C ILE A 803 -17.99 31.46 -0.18
N LYS A 804 -17.44 31.68 1.02
CA LYS A 804 -16.09 31.21 1.36
C LYS A 804 -16.16 29.77 1.86
N VAL A 805 -15.72 28.83 1.03
CA VAL A 805 -15.68 27.40 1.35
C VAL A 805 -14.44 27.11 2.20
N PRO A 806 -14.56 26.38 3.33
CA PRO A 806 -13.39 25.95 4.11
C PRO A 806 -12.51 24.96 3.33
N ARG A 807 -11.27 24.78 3.79
CA ARG A 807 -10.33 23.75 3.33
C ARG A 807 -9.83 22.96 4.53
N ARG A 808 -10.15 21.66 4.58
CA ARG A 808 -9.77 20.75 5.66
C ARG A 808 -9.02 19.55 5.12
N ASN A 809 -8.29 18.88 6.01
CA ASN A 809 -7.55 17.66 5.71
C ASN A 809 -8.33 16.43 6.19
N VAL A 810 -9.51 16.19 5.63
CA VAL A 810 -10.37 15.06 6.03
C VAL A 810 -11.30 14.68 4.89
N GLY A 811 -11.37 13.39 4.55
CA GLY A 811 -12.36 12.88 3.59
C GLY A 811 -13.76 12.77 4.21
N PRO A 812 -14.82 12.61 3.39
CA PRO A 812 -16.14 12.22 3.88
C PRO A 812 -16.09 10.82 4.52
N SER A 813 -17.01 10.53 5.44
CA SER A 813 -17.22 9.15 5.89
C SER A 813 -17.74 8.27 4.76
N THR A 814 -17.60 6.95 4.87
CA THR A 814 -18.10 6.01 3.85
C THR A 814 -19.61 6.14 3.65
N THR A 815 -20.35 6.37 4.74
CA THR A 815 -21.79 6.67 4.72
C THR A 815 -22.12 7.98 4.03
N GLN A 816 -21.40 9.07 4.32
CA GLN A 816 -21.62 10.35 3.63
C GLN A 816 -21.40 10.21 2.14
N LEU A 817 -20.29 9.58 1.74
CA LEU A 817 -19.96 9.37 0.33
C LEU A 817 -21.01 8.51 -0.37
N TYR A 818 -21.42 7.40 0.24
CA TYR A 818 -22.47 6.52 -0.29
C TYR A 818 -23.79 7.29 -0.47
N MET A 819 -24.26 7.98 0.56
CA MET A 819 -25.52 8.71 0.53
C MET A 819 -25.52 9.83 -0.52
N VAL A 820 -24.44 10.61 -0.60
CA VAL A 820 -24.28 11.67 -1.62
C VAL A 820 -24.33 11.07 -3.01
N ARG A 821 -23.54 10.03 -3.28
CA ARG A 821 -23.48 9.39 -4.60
C ARG A 821 -24.82 8.80 -4.99
N THR A 822 -25.46 8.02 -4.12
CA THR A 822 -26.76 7.39 -4.37
C THR A 822 -27.88 8.41 -4.62
N MET A 823 -27.90 9.52 -3.86
CA MET A 823 -28.88 10.59 -4.08
C MET A 823 -28.66 11.30 -5.42
N LEU A 824 -27.41 11.62 -5.76
CA LEU A 824 -27.07 12.25 -7.05
C LEU A 824 -27.35 11.32 -8.23
N GLU A 825 -27.05 10.03 -8.09
CA GLU A 825 -27.34 9.00 -9.09
C GLU A 825 -28.84 8.96 -9.41
N SER A 826 -29.70 9.06 -8.40
CA SER A 826 -31.16 9.09 -8.58
C SER A 826 -31.67 10.30 -9.39
N LEU A 827 -30.91 11.40 -9.42
CA LEU A 827 -31.22 12.60 -10.22
C LEU A 827 -30.84 12.40 -11.70
N ILE A 828 -29.76 11.68 -11.97
CA ILE A 828 -29.20 11.48 -13.33
C ILE A 828 -29.63 10.17 -13.99
N ALA A 829 -30.27 9.26 -13.24
CA ALA A 829 -30.73 7.97 -13.73
C ALA A 829 -31.64 8.08 -14.97
N GLU A 830 -31.32 7.29 -16.01
CA GLU A 830 -32.10 7.20 -17.25
C GLU A 830 -33.39 6.38 -17.10
N LYS A 831 -33.38 5.40 -16.19
CA LYS A 831 -34.43 4.40 -16.04
C LYS A 831 -35.25 4.66 -14.78
N ASN A 832 -36.50 5.06 -14.95
CA ASN A 832 -37.60 4.48 -14.18
C ASN A 832 -38.21 3.44 -15.12
N THR A 833 -38.14 2.15 -14.80
CA THR A 833 -38.50 1.02 -15.68
C THR A 833 -40.01 0.90 -15.98
N GLY A 834 -40.76 2.01 -16.12
CA GLY A 834 -42.21 1.97 -16.33
C GLY A 834 -42.86 3.27 -16.77
N GLY A 835 -42.22 4.06 -17.63
CA GLY A 835 -42.89 5.19 -18.31
C GLY A 835 -43.22 6.42 -17.45
N LYS A 836 -42.92 6.42 -16.15
CA LYS A 836 -42.96 7.63 -15.31
C LYS A 836 -41.89 8.62 -15.76
N LYS A 837 -42.22 9.91 -15.78
CA LYS A 837 -41.30 11.02 -16.09
C LYS A 837 -40.06 10.91 -15.17
N THR A 838 -38.86 10.80 -15.77
CA THR A 838 -37.60 10.68 -15.02
C THR A 838 -37.18 12.04 -14.48
N LEU A 839 -36.57 12.06 -13.29
CA LEU A 839 -36.08 13.31 -12.67
C LEU A 839 -35.07 14.02 -13.58
N ARG A 840 -34.26 13.25 -14.30
CA ARG A 840 -33.30 13.75 -15.29
C ARG A 840 -33.90 14.74 -16.30
N LYS A 841 -35.13 14.52 -16.77
CA LYS A 841 -35.78 15.39 -17.77
C LYS A 841 -36.13 16.77 -17.21
N ASP A 842 -36.21 16.91 -15.89
CA ASP A 842 -36.54 18.15 -15.20
C ASP A 842 -35.29 18.92 -14.73
N ILE A 843 -34.09 18.37 -14.98
CA ILE A 843 -32.79 18.98 -14.72
C ILE A 843 -32.24 19.59 -16.01
N ASP A 844 -31.74 20.82 -15.92
CA ASP A 844 -31.14 21.49 -17.07
C ASP A 844 -29.81 20.81 -17.44
N TYR A 845 -29.48 20.76 -18.74
CA TYR A 845 -28.33 19.99 -19.26
C TYR A 845 -26.99 20.32 -18.57
N GLN A 846 -26.71 21.59 -18.29
CA GLN A 846 -25.47 22.01 -17.62
C GLN A 846 -25.38 21.47 -16.17
N HIS A 847 -26.53 21.39 -15.48
CA HIS A 847 -26.59 20.83 -14.13
C HIS A 847 -26.45 19.31 -14.15
N PHE A 848 -27.08 18.66 -15.14
CA PHE A 848 -26.91 17.24 -15.38
C PHE A 848 -25.42 16.90 -15.60
N LEU A 849 -24.71 17.63 -16.46
CA LEU A 849 -23.29 17.40 -16.71
C LEU A 849 -22.43 17.59 -15.45
N ALA A 850 -22.72 18.63 -14.65
CA ALA A 850 -21.99 18.86 -13.41
C ALA A 850 -22.19 17.71 -12.39
N ILE A 851 -23.42 17.22 -12.25
CA ILE A 851 -23.73 16.08 -11.37
C ILE A 851 -23.10 14.79 -11.90
N ASP A 852 -23.20 14.53 -13.21
CA ASP A 852 -22.65 13.33 -13.85
C ASP A 852 -21.11 13.28 -13.73
N ASN A 853 -20.43 14.41 -13.98
CA ASN A 853 -18.97 14.51 -13.81
C ASN A 853 -18.55 14.29 -12.36
N PHE A 854 -19.24 14.92 -11.40
CA PHE A 854 -18.97 14.70 -9.99
C PHE A 854 -19.19 13.23 -9.59
N HIS A 855 -20.28 12.61 -10.07
CA HIS A 855 -20.59 11.21 -9.80
C HIS A 855 -19.52 10.26 -10.40
N LYS A 856 -19.01 10.55 -11.60
CA LYS A 856 -17.93 9.77 -12.20
C LYS A 856 -16.60 9.94 -11.47
N ASN A 857 -16.22 11.17 -11.13
CA ASN A 857 -14.95 11.45 -10.45
C ASN A 857 -14.93 10.88 -9.03
N SER A 858 -16.05 10.97 -8.30
CA SER A 858 -16.15 10.47 -6.93
C SER A 858 -16.22 8.94 -6.80
N PHE A 859 -16.24 8.21 -7.92
CA PHE A 859 -16.20 6.75 -7.91
C PHE A 859 -14.88 6.23 -7.32
N TYR A 860 -13.76 6.90 -7.62
CA TYR A 860 -12.44 6.46 -7.19
C TYR A 860 -12.06 6.87 -5.76
N TRP A 861 -12.86 7.73 -5.13
CA TRP A 861 -12.51 8.34 -3.84
C TRP A 861 -12.35 7.32 -2.72
N SER A 862 -13.16 6.25 -2.68
CA SER A 862 -13.01 5.20 -1.67
C SER A 862 -11.66 4.49 -1.77
N TYR A 863 -11.18 4.21 -2.99
CA TYR A 863 -9.87 3.59 -3.20
C TYR A 863 -8.73 4.52 -2.77
N CYS A 864 -8.82 5.81 -3.13
CA CYS A 864 -7.80 6.79 -2.74
C CYS A 864 -7.81 7.06 -1.23
N LEU A 865 -8.98 7.11 -0.58
CA LEU A 865 -9.07 7.27 0.88
C LEU A 865 -8.56 6.02 1.63
N ASN A 866 -8.63 4.85 1.00
CA ASN A 866 -8.06 3.59 1.49
C ASN A 866 -6.80 3.20 0.68
N PHE A 867 -5.93 4.18 0.42
CA PHE A 867 -4.81 4.06 -0.52
C PHE A 867 -3.94 2.82 -0.29
N ASN A 868 -3.54 2.53 0.95
CA ASN A 868 -2.67 1.38 1.26
C ASN A 868 -3.29 0.04 0.87
N GLU A 869 -4.55 -0.17 1.24
CA GLU A 869 -5.28 -1.40 0.92
C GLU A 869 -5.47 -1.53 -0.59
N SER A 870 -5.88 -0.43 -1.23
CA SER A 870 -6.05 -0.40 -2.69
C SER A 870 -4.73 -0.65 -3.43
N LEU A 871 -3.60 -0.12 -2.92
CA LEU A 871 -2.27 -0.36 -3.46
C LEU A 871 -1.83 -1.81 -3.26
N HIS A 872 -2.08 -2.38 -2.08
CA HIS A 872 -1.76 -3.78 -1.80
C HIS A 872 -2.55 -4.73 -2.71
N ASN A 873 -3.86 -4.51 -2.84
CA ASN A 873 -4.75 -5.31 -3.69
C ASN A 873 -4.41 -5.15 -5.17
N SER A 874 -4.04 -3.95 -5.61
CA SER A 874 -3.60 -3.67 -6.99
C SER A 874 -2.27 -4.34 -7.35
N CYS A 875 -1.44 -4.70 -6.36
CA CYS A 875 -0.14 -5.35 -6.55
C CYS A 875 -0.12 -6.82 -6.08
N ASN A 876 -1.28 -7.43 -5.89
CA ASN A 876 -1.39 -8.77 -5.32
C ASN A 876 -1.07 -9.86 -6.34
N LEU A 877 0.09 -10.51 -6.16
CA LEU A 877 0.59 -11.62 -6.98
C LEU A 877 0.67 -12.95 -6.20
N SER A 878 0.02 -13.01 -5.02
CA SER A 878 0.10 -14.17 -4.11
C SER A 878 -0.40 -15.49 -4.74
N GLN A 879 -1.33 -15.39 -5.68
CA GLN A 879 -1.97 -16.54 -6.32
C GLN A 879 -1.04 -17.34 -7.23
N LEU A 880 0.13 -16.79 -7.61
CA LEU A 880 1.13 -17.54 -8.40
C LEU A 880 1.66 -18.78 -7.67
N TRP A 881 1.59 -18.81 -6.33
CA TRP A 881 2.11 -19.93 -5.53
C TRP A 881 1.05 -20.94 -5.11
N PHE A 882 -0.16 -20.48 -4.79
CA PHE A 882 -1.22 -21.39 -4.33
C PHE A 882 -1.63 -22.36 -5.43
N ARG A 883 -1.97 -23.60 -5.04
CA ARG A 883 -2.23 -24.71 -5.97
C ARG A 883 -3.12 -25.82 -5.39
N GLU A 884 -4.08 -25.43 -4.54
CA GLU A 884 -4.92 -26.41 -3.82
C GLU A 884 -5.89 -27.14 -4.74
N PHE A 885 -6.35 -26.50 -5.82
CA PHE A 885 -7.20 -27.15 -6.81
C PHE A 885 -6.42 -28.23 -7.56
N PHE A 886 -5.23 -27.95 -8.09
CA PHE A 886 -4.41 -28.96 -8.76
C PHE A 886 -3.99 -30.11 -7.82
N LEU A 887 -3.75 -29.81 -6.53
CA LEU A 887 -3.48 -30.86 -5.53
C LEU A 887 -4.69 -31.77 -5.31
N GLU A 888 -5.90 -31.22 -5.25
CA GLU A 888 -7.14 -32.00 -5.16
C GLU A 888 -7.31 -32.92 -6.38
N MET A 889 -7.00 -32.42 -7.58
CA MET A 889 -7.08 -33.18 -8.84
C MET A 889 -6.09 -34.36 -8.89
N THR A 890 -4.98 -34.32 -8.14
CA THR A 890 -4.07 -35.47 -8.04
C THR A 890 -4.66 -36.66 -7.29
N MET A 891 -5.84 -36.48 -6.68
CA MET A 891 -6.54 -37.49 -5.87
C MET A 891 -5.62 -38.11 -4.81
N GLY A 892 -4.82 -37.27 -4.15
CA GLY A 892 -3.92 -37.63 -3.05
C GLY A 892 -2.63 -38.34 -3.46
N LYS A 893 -2.30 -38.40 -4.76
CA LYS A 893 -0.97 -38.82 -5.22
C LYS A 893 0.11 -37.82 -4.79
N ARG A 894 -0.22 -36.53 -4.78
CA ARG A 894 0.66 -35.45 -4.33
C ARG A 894 0.12 -34.84 -3.04
N ILE A 895 0.97 -34.72 -2.02
CA ILE A 895 0.70 -33.87 -0.85
C ILE A 895 1.12 -32.41 -1.11
N GLN A 896 2.08 -32.23 -1.99
CA GLN A 896 2.56 -30.96 -2.52
C GLN A 896 3.28 -31.21 -3.86
N PHE A 897 3.32 -30.22 -4.74
CA PHE A 897 4.14 -30.26 -5.95
C PHE A 897 5.59 -29.85 -5.64
N PRO A 898 6.58 -30.38 -6.38
CA PRO A 898 7.97 -30.02 -6.19
C PRO A 898 8.25 -28.57 -6.67
N ILE A 899 9.46 -28.06 -6.39
CA ILE A 899 9.79 -26.64 -6.57
C ILE A 899 9.86 -26.24 -8.04
N GLU A 900 10.28 -27.16 -8.91
CA GLU A 900 10.35 -26.98 -10.37
C GLU A 900 8.98 -26.76 -11.04
N MET A 901 7.88 -26.99 -10.32
CA MET A 901 6.50 -26.68 -10.75
C MET A 901 5.95 -25.41 -10.08
N SER A 902 6.70 -24.79 -9.18
CA SER A 902 6.30 -23.58 -8.44
C SER A 902 6.61 -22.35 -9.28
N MET A 903 5.60 -21.54 -9.64
CA MET A 903 5.83 -20.34 -10.48
C MET A 903 6.91 -19.40 -9.92
N PRO A 904 6.93 -19.05 -8.63
CA PRO A 904 8.02 -18.23 -8.08
C PRO A 904 9.40 -18.83 -8.34
N TRP A 905 9.56 -20.15 -8.13
CA TRP A 905 10.84 -20.82 -8.36
C TRP A 905 11.17 -20.93 -9.85
N ILE A 906 10.22 -21.27 -10.71
CA ILE A 906 10.40 -21.34 -12.16
C ILE A 906 10.94 -20.02 -12.72
N LEU A 907 10.46 -18.88 -12.21
CA LEU A 907 10.90 -17.56 -12.63
C LEU A 907 12.29 -17.23 -12.07
N THR A 908 12.53 -17.45 -10.77
CA THR A 908 13.82 -17.17 -10.14
C THR A 908 14.95 -18.06 -10.69
N ASP A 909 14.72 -19.37 -10.75
CA ASP A 909 15.68 -20.36 -11.24
C ASP A 909 16.08 -20.09 -12.69
N HIS A 910 15.15 -19.62 -13.52
CA HIS A 910 15.44 -19.24 -14.90
C HIS A 910 16.48 -18.11 -15.01
N ILE A 911 16.47 -17.13 -14.10
CA ILE A 911 17.52 -16.09 -14.05
C ILE A 911 18.86 -16.71 -13.67
N LEU A 912 18.87 -17.56 -12.64
CA LEU A 912 20.08 -18.19 -12.11
C LEU A 912 20.74 -19.15 -13.11
N GLU A 913 19.93 -19.93 -13.84
CA GLU A 913 20.40 -20.87 -14.85
C GLU A 913 20.92 -20.16 -16.09
N THR A 914 20.18 -19.17 -16.60
CA THR A 914 20.55 -18.45 -17.83
C THR A 914 21.67 -17.46 -17.61
N LYS A 915 21.84 -16.95 -16.38
CA LYS A 915 22.78 -15.87 -16.03
C LYS A 915 22.60 -14.66 -16.94
N GLU A 916 21.35 -14.35 -17.26
CA GLU A 916 20.99 -13.24 -18.12
C GLU A 916 21.38 -11.91 -17.45
N ALA A 917 22.36 -11.22 -18.01
CA ALA A 917 22.97 -10.04 -17.41
C ALA A 917 21.99 -8.86 -17.25
N SER A 918 20.94 -8.81 -18.07
CA SER A 918 19.90 -7.78 -17.95
C SER A 918 18.91 -8.02 -16.80
N MET A 919 18.91 -9.22 -16.20
CA MET A 919 17.95 -9.68 -15.19
C MET A 919 18.59 -10.03 -13.84
N MET A 920 19.93 -10.06 -13.78
CA MET A 920 20.73 -10.11 -12.55
C MET A 920 21.07 -8.70 -12.10
#